data_AF-A0A2H1H8V4-F1
#
_entry.id   AF-A0A2H1H8V4-F1
#
_cell.length_a   1.000
_cell.length_b   1.000
_cell.length_c   1.000
_cell.angle_alpha   90.00
_cell.angle_beta   90.00
_cell.angle_gamma   90.00
#
_symmetry.space_group_name_H-M   'P 1'
#
loop_
_entity.id
_entity.type
_entity.pdbx_description
1 polymer ?
#
loop_
_entity_poly.entity_id
_entity_poly.type
_entity_poly.pdbx_seq_one_letter_code
_entity_poly.pdbx_strand_id
1 'polypeptide(L)'
;MACSGKIEKAILETVALIYTCDDFGAIIAPNEEAFHIYEGRHIDKAKLKEDIKPNLRAFHHSPEAKLSKLLHESRVDFGHRTQQLFRSSQQTAVEKLASALITQWPSENPNIPAIGQFADVSSYVDVQAAMRTASTTFKNCFDNLQLSQYLQLIEGIASHHEVHPVTVPRQNLQDPLPSPGSNVFISTADIFEKSAPRLTIACEPIKTSLRPLRQDRRCSRLEEFITRLEMGKDNSGFENDYVNNLKASLESLRHLERQEVGQLPSHDCLVTHLQSCRSQALHMYGEMTRAATPSASESPSLAAMAEIDQWPRMRPMLYLQQLGKDGWKGLVYDWRRCIVTYGLALTWAQRAERLVNASRSGRKSDVVAELQNTGHQNWDALEHPESLLLEVECNIMIRDVQEQIAGEMRNPRCRRNTSMQLNMGEGKSSVIVPMVAAALADGSRLVRVIVGKPQAKQMAQMLISKLGGMLNRRIYYLPVSRSLRLDGRGADTIDQICRECKKNGGILLVHPEHILSFQLMGLERHITGDESVGRPLLRTQELFDQCSRDIVDESDENFSVKFELIYTIGTQRQIDMSPDRWISIQQVLDLVNEIAPTVADELPHSLEIRRTSRGQFPRMRILHLDAVEPLLDKIGKKICATGLAGFPIYRQPPAVRDAVLSYITKRDITSEQIDLVENSAPDGFWNESNQRMLFLLRGLLAEGVLGFAFGRKRWRVNYGFDPSRTPTTRLAVPFRAKDQPTSRSEFSHPDVVILLTSLCYYYGGLADEHLFASFEHLLDTDQKDIEYQAWIQGVPDLCRTFRQLEGINLKDRQQCTSHVFPALRHNKRVVDYFLSHIVFPKEMREFPSKLSA
;
A
#
# COMPACT_ATOMS: atom_id res chain seq x y z
N MET A 1 -26.52 -31.49 11.92
CA MET A 1 -26.44 -30.98 13.32
C MET A 1 -26.56 -32.08 14.38
N ALA A 2 -27.02 -33.31 14.09
CA ALA A 2 -27.27 -34.35 15.10
C ALA A 2 -26.06 -35.18 15.59
N CYS A 3 -24.82 -34.87 15.16
CA CYS A 3 -23.64 -35.67 15.51
C CYS A 3 -22.58 -34.88 16.29
N SER A 4 -22.99 -33.98 17.17
CA SER A 4 -22.10 -33.43 18.19
C SER A 4 -22.67 -33.82 19.55
N GLY A 5 -21.93 -34.57 20.35
CA GLY A 5 -22.34 -35.01 21.70
C GLY A 5 -22.44 -33.87 22.73
N LYS A 6 -22.67 -32.64 22.27
CA LYS A 6 -22.76 -31.41 23.06
C LYS A 6 -24.12 -30.73 22.98
N ILE A 7 -25.08 -31.28 22.22
CA ILE A 7 -26.42 -30.71 22.11
C ILE A 7 -27.31 -31.39 23.15
N GLU A 8 -27.92 -30.58 24.02
CA GLU A 8 -28.87 -31.08 25.01
C GLU A 8 -30.03 -31.79 24.32
N LYS A 9 -30.29 -33.02 24.78
CA LYS A 9 -31.29 -33.93 24.19
C LYS A 9 -32.68 -33.30 24.11
N ALA A 10 -33.03 -32.49 25.09
CA ALA A 10 -34.28 -31.72 25.14
C ALA A 10 -34.48 -30.83 23.90
N ILE A 11 -33.41 -30.20 23.39
CA ILE A 11 -33.49 -29.30 22.22
C ILE A 11 -33.83 -30.11 20.96
N LEU A 12 -33.22 -31.29 20.80
CA LEU A 12 -33.51 -32.17 19.67
C LEU A 12 -34.93 -32.74 19.74
N GLU A 13 -35.39 -33.09 20.94
CA GLU A 13 -36.76 -33.56 21.19
C GLU A 13 -37.79 -32.46 20.86
N THR A 14 -37.56 -31.21 21.27
CA THR A 14 -38.44 -30.07 20.94
C THR A 14 -38.45 -29.76 19.45
N VAL A 15 -37.29 -29.77 18.76
CA VAL A 15 -37.23 -29.53 17.31
C VAL A 15 -37.95 -30.63 16.52
N ALA A 16 -37.80 -31.88 16.95
CA ALA A 16 -38.55 -32.99 16.38
C ALA A 16 -40.06 -32.81 16.59
N LEU A 17 -40.48 -32.46 17.81
CA LEU A 17 -41.89 -32.22 18.16
C LEU A 17 -42.52 -31.13 17.29
N ILE A 18 -41.82 -30.00 17.09
CA ILE A 18 -42.27 -28.88 16.23
C ILE A 18 -42.46 -29.33 14.78
N TYR A 19 -41.63 -30.26 14.28
CA TYR A 19 -41.74 -30.76 12.91
C TYR A 19 -42.84 -31.81 12.73
N THR A 20 -43.14 -32.58 13.77
CA THR A 20 -44.06 -33.74 13.68
C THR A 20 -45.48 -33.45 14.15
N CYS A 21 -45.72 -32.39 14.91
CA CYS A 21 -47.03 -32.08 15.48
C CYS A 21 -47.67 -30.87 14.77
N ASP A 22 -48.81 -31.10 14.12
CA ASP A 22 -49.53 -30.10 13.33
C ASP A 22 -50.04 -28.91 14.16
N ASP A 23 -50.21 -29.07 15.47
CA ASP A 23 -50.66 -28.02 16.39
C ASP A 23 -49.68 -26.84 16.46
N PHE A 24 -48.39 -27.07 16.20
CA PHE A 24 -47.38 -26.00 16.11
C PHE A 24 -47.50 -25.18 14.83
N GLY A 25 -48.14 -25.72 13.78
CA GLY A 25 -48.33 -25.04 12.49
C GLY A 25 -49.31 -23.86 12.56
N ALA A 26 -50.14 -23.80 13.60
CA ALA A 26 -51.08 -22.68 13.83
C ALA A 26 -50.47 -21.50 14.60
N ILE A 27 -49.25 -21.65 15.14
CA ILE A 27 -48.59 -20.59 15.93
C ILE A 27 -47.86 -19.63 14.99
N ILE A 28 -48.27 -18.37 15.01
CA ILE A 28 -47.62 -17.31 14.22
C ILE A 28 -46.44 -16.76 15.02
N ALA A 29 -45.25 -16.79 14.42
CA ALA A 29 -44.07 -16.18 15.01
C ALA A 29 -44.19 -14.64 14.99
N PRO A 30 -43.68 -13.93 16.02
CA PRO A 30 -43.64 -12.48 16.02
C PRO A 30 -42.79 -11.96 14.85
N ASN A 31 -43.31 -10.98 14.11
CA ASN A 31 -42.78 -10.51 12.83
C ASN A 31 -41.70 -9.42 12.97
N GLU A 32 -40.71 -9.65 13.82
CA GLU A 32 -39.63 -8.68 14.10
C GLU A 32 -38.26 -9.25 13.73
N GLU A 33 -37.38 -8.42 13.17
CA GLU A 33 -36.06 -8.84 12.67
C GLU A 33 -35.05 -9.10 13.81
N ALA A 34 -35.24 -8.50 14.98
CA ALA A 34 -34.35 -8.66 16.13
C ALA A 34 -35.06 -8.40 17.47
N PHE A 35 -34.67 -9.16 18.51
CA PHE A 35 -35.16 -9.00 19.89
C PHE A 35 -34.04 -8.60 20.84
N HIS A 36 -34.21 -7.50 21.58
CA HIS A 36 -33.23 -6.98 22.54
C HIS A 36 -33.49 -7.53 23.94
N ILE A 37 -33.21 -8.83 24.17
CA ILE A 37 -33.61 -9.56 25.39
C ILE A 37 -33.12 -8.90 26.70
N TYR A 38 -31.95 -8.24 26.68
CA TYR A 38 -31.38 -7.57 27.85
C TYR A 38 -32.20 -6.37 28.34
N GLU A 39 -33.11 -5.83 27.52
CA GLU A 39 -34.04 -4.75 27.89
C GLU A 39 -35.17 -5.24 28.81
N GLY A 40 -35.41 -6.55 28.87
CA GLY A 40 -36.48 -7.15 29.66
C GLY A 40 -37.86 -7.07 28.97
N ARG A 41 -38.88 -7.59 29.66
CA ARG A 41 -40.27 -7.72 29.17
C ARG A 41 -41.27 -6.78 29.85
N HIS A 42 -40.81 -5.99 30.82
CA HIS A 42 -41.61 -5.04 31.57
C HIS A 42 -40.85 -3.73 31.64
N ILE A 43 -41.57 -2.62 31.61
CA ILE A 43 -40.96 -1.30 31.70
C ILE A 43 -40.59 -1.00 33.15
N ASP A 44 -39.30 -0.82 33.39
CA ASP A 44 -38.80 -0.34 34.68
C ASP A 44 -38.93 1.18 34.78
N LYS A 45 -39.62 1.64 35.83
CA LYS A 45 -39.77 3.05 36.16
C LYS A 45 -38.46 3.77 36.42
N ALA A 46 -37.49 3.09 37.03
CA ALA A 46 -36.18 3.67 37.28
C ALA A 46 -35.46 3.95 35.95
N LYS A 47 -35.42 2.96 35.07
CA LYS A 47 -34.81 3.07 33.74
C LYS A 47 -35.48 4.15 32.88
N LEU A 48 -36.81 4.19 32.86
CA LEU A 48 -37.54 5.21 32.10
C LEU A 48 -37.23 6.64 32.58
N LYS A 49 -37.00 6.84 33.88
CA LYS A 49 -36.56 8.15 34.40
C LYS A 49 -35.15 8.48 33.92
N GLU A 50 -34.25 7.50 33.85
CA GLU A 50 -32.91 7.71 33.32
C GLU A 50 -32.93 8.08 31.84
N ASP A 51 -33.79 7.45 31.05
CA ASP A 51 -33.97 7.76 29.62
C ASP A 51 -34.55 9.16 29.39
N ILE A 52 -35.33 9.68 30.33
CA ILE A 52 -35.91 11.04 30.25
C ILE A 52 -34.89 12.12 30.67
N LYS A 53 -33.97 11.84 31.60
CA LYS A 53 -32.99 12.83 32.13
C LYS A 53 -32.16 13.56 31.05
N PRO A 54 -31.68 12.92 29.97
CA PRO A 54 -30.97 13.61 28.88
C PRO A 54 -31.80 14.71 28.20
N ASN A 55 -33.13 14.63 28.28
CA ASN A 55 -34.07 15.54 27.62
C ASN A 55 -34.53 16.71 28.53
N LEU A 56 -33.77 17.00 29.59
CA LEU A 56 -34.05 18.11 30.50
C LEU A 56 -33.72 19.47 29.87
N ARG A 57 -34.62 20.44 30.03
CA ARG A 57 -34.40 21.82 29.58
C ARG A 57 -33.40 22.53 30.50
N ALA A 58 -32.61 23.43 29.92
CA ALA A 58 -31.63 24.21 30.66
C ALA A 58 -32.28 25.30 31.54
N PHE A 59 -31.57 25.71 32.60
CA PHE A 59 -32.07 26.64 33.63
C PHE A 59 -32.67 27.95 33.08
N HIS A 60 -32.09 28.53 32.02
CA HIS A 60 -32.56 29.79 31.44
C HIS A 60 -33.96 29.73 30.83
N HIS A 61 -34.48 28.54 30.54
CA HIS A 61 -35.84 28.33 30.04
C HIS A 61 -36.87 28.04 31.15
N SER A 62 -36.43 27.99 32.41
CA SER A 62 -37.29 27.66 33.56
C SER A 62 -38.01 28.88 34.14
N PRO A 63 -39.17 28.69 34.80
CA PRO A 63 -39.81 29.73 35.59
C PRO A 63 -38.91 30.30 36.69
N GLU A 64 -38.03 29.48 37.27
CA GLU A 64 -37.11 29.87 38.36
C GLU A 64 -36.06 30.90 37.91
N ALA A 65 -35.72 30.93 36.62
CA ALA A 65 -34.85 31.98 36.07
C ALA A 65 -35.48 33.38 36.12
N LYS A 66 -36.81 33.48 36.28
CA LYS A 66 -37.55 34.74 36.40
C LYS A 66 -37.81 35.14 37.86
N LEU A 67 -37.35 34.36 38.84
CA LEU A 67 -37.54 34.68 40.25
C LEU A 67 -36.72 35.90 40.66
N SER A 68 -37.31 36.75 41.49
CA SER A 68 -36.61 37.86 42.12
C SER A 68 -36.02 37.45 43.47
N LYS A 69 -35.00 38.21 43.88
CA LYS A 69 -34.32 38.06 45.16
C LYS A 69 -35.25 38.50 46.31
N LEU A 70 -35.32 37.71 47.39
CA LEU A 70 -36.12 38.04 48.57
C LEU A 70 -35.43 39.13 49.41
N LEU A 71 -36.23 39.86 50.21
CA LEU A 71 -35.72 40.86 51.16
C LEU A 71 -34.80 40.18 52.19
N HIS A 72 -33.57 40.70 52.35
CA HIS A 72 -32.50 40.18 53.20
C HIS A 72 -31.81 38.87 52.77
N GLU A 73 -32.08 38.35 51.56
CA GLU A 73 -31.35 37.21 51.00
C GLU A 73 -29.94 37.65 50.55
N SER A 74 -28.90 36.80 50.63
CA SER A 74 -27.61 37.10 49.99
C SER A 74 -27.64 36.72 48.50
N ARG A 75 -26.68 37.20 47.69
CA ARG A 75 -26.60 36.78 46.27
C ARG A 75 -26.29 35.28 46.14
N VAL A 76 -25.52 34.74 47.07
CA VAL A 76 -25.14 33.31 47.09
C VAL A 76 -26.35 32.47 47.48
N ASP A 77 -27.09 32.86 48.50
CA ASP A 77 -28.29 32.15 48.95
C ASP A 77 -29.40 32.18 47.89
N PHE A 78 -29.54 33.30 47.17
CA PHE A 78 -30.46 33.41 46.04
C PHE A 78 -30.09 32.42 44.92
N GLY A 79 -28.80 32.30 44.58
CA GLY A 79 -28.31 31.33 43.62
C GLY A 79 -28.57 29.89 44.06
N HIS A 80 -28.29 29.57 45.33
CA HIS A 80 -28.56 28.24 45.88
C HIS A 80 -30.05 27.90 45.89
N ARG A 81 -30.92 28.81 46.35
CA ARG A 81 -32.37 28.60 46.40
C ARG A 81 -32.95 28.38 45.00
N THR A 82 -32.60 29.24 44.04
CA THR A 82 -33.12 29.14 42.67
C THR A 82 -32.64 27.85 41.97
N GLN A 83 -31.38 27.46 42.16
CA GLN A 83 -30.87 26.22 41.61
C GLN A 83 -31.44 24.97 42.29
N GLN A 84 -31.69 25.01 43.60
CA GLN A 84 -32.30 23.91 44.35
C GLN A 84 -33.77 23.72 43.96
N LEU A 85 -34.54 24.80 43.85
CA LEU A 85 -35.93 24.77 43.38
C LEU A 85 -36.01 24.20 41.97
N PHE A 86 -35.17 24.69 41.06
CA PHE A 86 -35.13 24.18 39.68
C PHE A 86 -34.84 22.67 39.62
N ARG A 87 -33.85 22.18 40.38
CA ARG A 87 -33.53 20.74 40.43
C ARG A 87 -34.69 19.92 41.00
N SER A 88 -35.37 20.43 42.02
CA SER A 88 -36.54 19.77 42.62
C SER A 88 -37.73 19.71 41.64
N SER A 89 -38.00 20.82 40.93
CA SER A 89 -39.04 20.91 39.90
C SER A 89 -38.74 19.97 38.72
N GLN A 90 -37.49 19.88 38.29
CA GLN A 90 -37.04 18.94 37.25
C GLN A 90 -37.27 17.48 37.66
N GLN A 91 -36.87 17.08 38.87
CA GLN A 91 -37.08 15.72 39.36
C GLN A 91 -38.57 15.38 39.45
N THR A 92 -39.39 16.33 39.91
CA THR A 92 -40.85 16.16 39.98
C THR A 92 -41.47 16.01 38.59
N ALA A 93 -41.01 16.80 37.61
CA ALA A 93 -41.47 16.72 36.23
C ALA A 93 -41.12 15.37 35.58
N VAL A 94 -39.90 14.86 35.81
CA VAL A 94 -39.47 13.53 35.35
C VAL A 94 -40.29 12.43 36.02
N GLU A 95 -40.54 12.52 37.33
CA GLU A 95 -41.37 11.56 38.06
C GLU A 95 -42.80 11.49 37.51
N LYS A 96 -43.41 12.66 37.29
CA LYS A 96 -44.78 12.80 36.79
C LYS A 96 -44.90 12.25 35.37
N LEU A 97 -43.93 12.53 34.50
CA LEU A 97 -43.91 12.01 33.13
C LEU A 97 -43.68 10.49 33.09
N ALA A 98 -42.69 9.98 33.82
CA ALA A 98 -42.41 8.55 33.87
C ALA A 98 -43.60 7.74 34.44
N SER A 99 -44.29 8.28 35.46
CA SER A 99 -45.47 7.65 36.04
C SER A 99 -46.63 7.57 35.04
N ALA A 100 -46.86 8.63 34.26
CA ALA A 100 -47.95 8.68 33.28
C ALA A 100 -47.68 7.82 32.03
N LEU A 101 -46.41 7.60 31.70
CA LEU A 101 -46.05 6.69 30.61
C LEU A 101 -46.20 5.23 31.03
N ILE A 102 -45.76 4.87 32.23
CA ILE A 102 -45.87 3.49 32.72
C ILE A 102 -47.32 2.99 32.82
N THR A 103 -48.27 3.87 33.14
CA THR A 103 -49.69 3.49 33.16
C THR A 103 -50.24 3.09 31.80
N GLN A 104 -49.54 3.40 30.71
CA GLN A 104 -49.92 3.02 29.34
C GLN A 104 -49.36 1.66 28.94
N TRP A 105 -48.53 1.01 29.78
CA TRP A 105 -48.04 -0.34 29.53
C TRP A 105 -49.15 -1.39 29.79
N PRO A 106 -49.36 -2.40 28.91
CA PRO A 106 -48.59 -2.75 27.71
C PRO A 106 -49.12 -2.05 26.44
N SER A 107 -48.29 -1.21 25.85
CA SER A 107 -48.50 -0.61 24.53
C SER A 107 -47.17 -0.56 23.79
N GLU A 108 -47.18 -0.75 22.47
CA GLU A 108 -45.98 -0.60 21.64
C GLU A 108 -45.55 0.87 21.54
N ASN A 109 -46.53 1.76 21.34
CA ASN A 109 -46.30 3.18 21.15
C ASN A 109 -47.09 3.98 22.19
N PRO A 110 -46.44 4.51 23.25
CA PRO A 110 -47.14 5.31 24.24
C PRO A 110 -47.59 6.65 23.65
N ASN A 111 -48.76 7.11 24.04
CA ASN A 111 -49.31 8.40 23.64
C ASN A 111 -48.81 9.52 24.56
N ILE A 112 -48.69 10.73 23.98
CA ILE A 112 -48.35 11.94 24.74
C ILE A 112 -49.50 12.25 25.71
N PRO A 113 -49.24 12.34 27.04
CA PRO A 113 -50.27 12.72 28.01
C PRO A 113 -50.86 14.11 27.70
N ALA A 114 -52.17 14.29 27.89
CA ALA A 114 -52.90 15.49 27.44
C ALA A 114 -52.31 16.82 27.95
N ILE A 115 -52.18 17.78 27.02
CA ILE A 115 -51.42 19.05 27.13
C ILE A 115 -51.80 19.89 28.37
N GLY A 116 -53.06 19.83 28.82
CA GLY A 116 -53.56 20.62 29.96
C GLY A 116 -53.07 20.15 31.34
N GLN A 117 -52.70 18.88 31.52
CA GLN A 117 -52.23 18.34 32.82
C GLN A 117 -50.70 18.34 32.98
N PHE A 118 -49.97 18.66 31.90
CA PHE A 118 -48.50 18.56 31.80
C PHE A 118 -47.82 19.86 31.35
N ALA A 119 -48.52 21.00 31.38
CA ALA A 119 -47.94 22.32 31.07
C ALA A 119 -46.74 22.65 31.98
N ASP A 120 -46.81 22.25 33.25
CA ASP A 120 -45.75 22.37 34.23
C ASP A 120 -44.55 21.46 33.88
N VAL A 121 -44.77 20.30 33.25
CA VAL A 121 -43.71 19.35 32.87
C VAL A 121 -42.95 19.80 31.62
N SER A 122 -43.66 20.37 30.62
CA SER A 122 -43.04 20.85 29.38
C SER A 122 -42.08 22.04 29.59
N SER A 123 -42.21 22.72 30.73
CA SER A 123 -41.29 23.79 31.16
C SER A 123 -39.92 23.26 31.60
N TYR A 124 -39.83 21.99 32.02
CA TYR A 124 -38.59 21.38 32.55
C TYR A 124 -38.05 20.24 31.69
N VAL A 125 -38.90 19.58 30.90
CA VAL A 125 -38.54 18.44 30.04
C VAL A 125 -38.98 18.75 28.61
N ASP A 126 -38.12 18.47 27.63
CA ASP A 126 -38.56 18.42 26.24
C ASP A 126 -39.38 17.14 26.01
N VAL A 127 -40.69 17.26 26.12
CA VAL A 127 -41.63 16.14 26.03
C VAL A 127 -41.53 15.44 24.67
N GLN A 128 -41.26 16.14 23.56
CA GLN A 128 -41.18 15.49 22.24
C GLN A 128 -39.91 14.66 22.09
N ALA A 129 -38.78 15.14 22.61
CA ALA A 129 -37.53 14.39 22.60
C ALA A 129 -37.55 13.22 23.59
N ALA A 130 -38.14 13.43 24.77
CA ALA A 130 -38.34 12.39 25.78
C ALA A 130 -39.24 11.26 25.27
N MET A 131 -40.32 11.58 24.55
CA MET A 131 -41.22 10.57 23.96
C MET A 131 -40.55 9.72 22.89
N ARG A 132 -39.67 10.29 22.06
CA ARG A 132 -38.90 9.50 21.09
C ARG A 132 -38.03 8.45 21.77
N THR A 133 -37.37 8.83 22.86
CA THR A 133 -36.51 7.93 23.64
C THR A 133 -37.36 6.86 24.34
N ALA A 134 -38.46 7.27 24.98
CA ALA A 134 -39.38 6.35 25.64
C ALA A 134 -40.04 5.37 24.67
N SER A 135 -40.48 5.80 23.48
CA SER A 135 -41.08 4.92 22.46
C SER A 135 -40.13 3.80 22.04
N THR A 136 -38.82 4.06 21.96
CA THR A 136 -37.83 2.99 21.68
C THR A 136 -37.78 1.96 22.82
N THR A 137 -37.75 2.40 24.07
CA THR A 137 -37.77 1.49 25.24
C THR A 137 -39.09 0.71 25.32
N PHE A 138 -40.22 1.33 25.00
CA PHE A 138 -41.54 0.68 24.94
C PHE A 138 -41.59 -0.38 23.84
N LYS A 139 -41.14 -0.06 22.62
CA LYS A 139 -41.09 -1.02 21.51
C LYS A 139 -40.23 -2.23 21.85
N ASN A 140 -39.00 -2.01 22.31
CA ASN A 140 -38.09 -3.12 22.66
C ASN A 140 -38.69 -4.04 23.75
N CYS A 141 -39.28 -3.46 24.80
CA CYS A 141 -39.95 -4.25 25.84
C CYS A 141 -41.18 -4.99 25.29
N PHE A 142 -41.91 -4.39 24.35
CA PHE A 142 -43.14 -4.94 23.78
C PHE A 142 -42.84 -6.12 22.85
N ASP A 143 -41.82 -5.98 22.01
CA ASP A 143 -41.32 -7.05 21.15
C ASP A 143 -40.84 -8.24 22.01
N ASN A 144 -40.11 -7.98 23.11
CA ASN A 144 -39.71 -9.01 24.07
C ASN A 144 -40.92 -9.66 24.79
N LEU A 145 -41.98 -8.90 25.07
CA LEU A 145 -43.21 -9.44 25.65
C LEU A 145 -43.92 -10.38 24.65
N GLN A 146 -43.99 -10.01 23.37
CA GLN A 146 -44.54 -10.87 22.32
C GLN A 146 -43.73 -12.14 22.13
N LEU A 147 -42.39 -12.05 22.15
CA LEU A 147 -41.53 -13.23 22.13
C LEU A 147 -41.78 -14.14 23.33
N SER A 148 -41.92 -13.58 24.54
CA SER A 148 -42.23 -14.37 25.74
C SER A 148 -43.58 -15.07 25.64
N GLN A 149 -44.60 -14.41 25.08
CA GLN A 149 -45.92 -15.01 24.88
C GLN A 149 -45.89 -16.13 23.84
N TYR A 150 -45.15 -15.93 22.75
CA TYR A 150 -44.92 -16.96 21.73
C TYR A 150 -44.23 -18.20 22.33
N LEU A 151 -43.19 -18.02 23.13
CA LEU A 151 -42.49 -19.12 23.79
C LEU A 151 -43.37 -19.86 24.81
N GLN A 152 -44.23 -19.14 25.54
CA GLN A 152 -45.20 -19.76 26.46
C GLN A 152 -46.26 -20.60 25.74
N LEU A 153 -46.68 -20.21 24.53
CA LEU A 153 -47.58 -21.01 23.70
C LEU A 153 -46.91 -22.31 23.25
N ILE A 154 -45.64 -22.24 22.84
CA ILE A 154 -44.85 -23.42 22.48
C ILE A 154 -44.68 -24.34 23.69
N GLU A 155 -44.32 -23.78 24.85
CA GLU A 155 -44.16 -24.54 26.10
C GLU A 155 -45.48 -25.22 26.53
N GLY A 156 -46.60 -24.51 26.42
CA GLY A 156 -47.92 -25.05 26.72
C GLY A 156 -48.27 -26.26 25.85
N ILE A 157 -48.10 -26.16 24.54
CA ILE A 157 -48.40 -27.26 23.60
C ILE A 157 -47.41 -28.42 23.80
N ALA A 158 -46.12 -28.12 24.01
CA ALA A 158 -45.11 -29.14 24.29
C ALA A 158 -45.40 -29.90 25.59
N SER A 159 -45.89 -29.21 26.64
CA SER A 159 -46.21 -29.82 27.93
C SER A 159 -47.42 -30.77 27.89
N HIS A 160 -48.28 -30.68 26.88
CA HIS A 160 -49.43 -31.57 26.70
C HIS A 160 -49.08 -32.90 26.00
N HIS A 161 -47.86 -33.02 25.48
CA HIS A 161 -47.40 -34.22 24.80
C HIS A 161 -46.53 -35.04 25.77
N GLU A 162 -47.08 -36.14 26.30
CA GLU A 162 -46.31 -37.06 27.14
C GLU A 162 -45.28 -37.83 26.29
N VAL A 163 -43.99 -37.65 26.62
CA VAL A 163 -42.91 -38.41 26.00
C VAL A 163 -42.93 -39.84 26.54
N HIS A 164 -43.40 -40.78 25.73
CA HIS A 164 -43.33 -42.20 26.06
C HIS A 164 -41.97 -42.77 25.63
N PRO A 165 -41.14 -43.27 26.57
CA PRO A 165 -39.90 -43.92 26.22
C PRO A 165 -40.21 -45.25 25.51
N VAL A 166 -40.05 -45.26 24.19
CA VAL A 166 -40.11 -46.51 23.43
C VAL A 166 -38.82 -47.28 23.70
N THR A 167 -38.92 -48.36 24.48
CA THR A 167 -37.82 -49.31 24.62
C THR A 167 -37.67 -50.03 23.28
N VAL A 168 -36.76 -49.54 22.43
CA VAL A 168 -36.41 -50.22 21.19
C VAL A 168 -35.84 -51.58 21.59
N PRO A 169 -36.43 -52.71 21.15
CA PRO A 169 -35.87 -54.01 21.44
C PRO A 169 -34.46 -54.01 20.86
N ARG A 170 -33.45 -54.12 21.71
CA ARG A 170 -32.08 -54.34 21.27
C ARG A 170 -32.09 -55.65 20.52
N GLN A 171 -32.14 -55.58 19.19
CA GLN A 171 -31.61 -56.68 18.40
C GLN A 171 -30.17 -56.81 18.88
N ASN A 172 -29.85 -57.95 19.49
CA ASN A 172 -28.48 -58.36 19.72
C ASN A 172 -27.84 -58.60 18.34
N LEU A 173 -27.63 -57.53 17.57
CA LEU A 173 -26.46 -57.44 16.74
C LEU A 173 -25.33 -57.53 17.75
N GLN A 174 -24.59 -58.64 17.73
CA GLN A 174 -23.30 -58.67 18.39
C GLN A 174 -22.57 -57.42 17.88
N ASP A 175 -22.37 -56.43 18.75
CA ASP A 175 -21.45 -55.35 18.46
C ASP A 175 -20.14 -56.07 18.09
N PRO A 176 -19.63 -55.92 16.84
CA PRO A 176 -18.32 -56.44 16.55
C PRO A 176 -17.40 -55.78 17.57
N LEU A 177 -16.71 -56.59 18.37
CA LEU A 177 -15.69 -56.08 19.30
C LEU A 177 -14.87 -55.05 18.53
N PRO A 178 -14.69 -53.82 19.04
CA PRO A 178 -13.89 -52.83 18.34
C PRO A 178 -12.46 -53.39 18.26
N SER A 179 -12.12 -53.95 17.10
CA SER A 179 -10.75 -54.28 16.76
C SER A 179 -10.00 -52.94 16.67
N PRO A 180 -8.98 -52.70 17.51
CA PRO A 180 -8.19 -51.50 17.38
C PRO A 180 -7.46 -51.56 16.04
N GLY A 181 -7.88 -50.71 15.08
CA GLY A 181 -7.04 -50.37 13.92
C GLY A 181 -7.57 -50.64 12.51
N SER A 182 -8.82 -51.04 12.27
CA SER A 182 -9.34 -51.08 10.88
C SER A 182 -10.02 -49.75 10.54
N ASN A 183 -9.37 -48.92 9.72
CA ASN A 183 -10.02 -47.75 9.11
C ASN A 183 -11.30 -48.21 8.39
N VAL A 184 -12.41 -47.49 8.58
CA VAL A 184 -13.72 -47.78 7.96
C VAL A 184 -13.83 -47.21 6.53
N PHE A 185 -12.78 -46.53 6.06
CA PHE A 185 -12.64 -46.03 4.69
C PHE A 185 -11.20 -46.28 4.19
N ILE A 186 -11.04 -46.39 2.88
CA ILE A 186 -9.72 -46.43 2.22
C ILE A 186 -9.21 -45.00 2.10
N SER A 187 -8.04 -44.69 2.66
CA SER A 187 -7.43 -43.37 2.55
C SER A 187 -6.74 -43.19 1.20
N THR A 188 -6.41 -41.95 0.83
CA THR A 188 -5.58 -41.70 -0.37
C THR A 188 -4.18 -42.29 -0.22
N ALA A 189 -3.66 -42.39 1.00
CA ALA A 189 -2.36 -43.03 1.24
C ALA A 189 -2.44 -44.54 0.95
N ASP A 190 -3.51 -45.20 1.38
CA ASP A 190 -3.74 -46.64 1.19
C ASP A 190 -3.81 -47.02 -0.31
N ILE A 191 -4.30 -46.11 -1.16
CA ILE A 191 -4.28 -46.28 -2.64
C ILE A 191 -2.84 -46.34 -3.16
N PHE A 192 -1.97 -45.44 -2.69
CA PHE A 192 -0.62 -45.29 -3.21
C PHE A 192 0.40 -46.24 -2.55
N GLU A 193 -0.01 -47.02 -1.54
CA GLU A 193 0.78 -48.15 -1.04
C GLU A 193 0.78 -49.35 -2.01
N LYS A 194 -0.18 -49.40 -2.95
CA LYS A 194 -0.27 -50.43 -3.98
C LYS A 194 0.86 -50.34 -5.01
N SER A 195 1.08 -51.42 -5.75
CA SER A 195 2.05 -51.41 -6.86
C SER A 195 1.59 -50.49 -7.99
N ALA A 196 2.43 -49.51 -8.35
CA ALA A 196 2.14 -48.60 -9.45
C ALA A 196 2.22 -49.32 -10.81
N PRO A 197 1.39 -48.93 -11.80
CA PRO A 197 1.47 -49.48 -13.15
C PRO A 197 2.72 -48.96 -13.87
N ARG A 198 3.27 -49.77 -14.78
CA ARG A 198 4.38 -49.35 -15.64
C ARG A 198 3.82 -48.60 -16.85
N LEU A 199 3.95 -47.28 -16.85
CA LEU A 199 3.54 -46.43 -17.96
C LEU A 199 4.70 -46.23 -18.94
N THR A 200 4.40 -46.31 -20.23
CA THR A 200 5.33 -45.99 -21.32
C THR A 200 4.77 -44.89 -22.20
N ILE A 201 5.62 -43.95 -22.55
CA ILE A 201 5.30 -42.88 -23.49
C ILE A 201 5.41 -43.41 -24.92
N ALA A 202 4.33 -43.36 -25.70
CA ALA A 202 4.28 -43.88 -27.07
C ALA A 202 4.33 -42.76 -28.14
N CYS A 203 3.83 -41.58 -27.82
CA CYS A 203 3.76 -40.41 -28.69
C CYS A 203 4.65 -39.30 -28.13
N GLU A 204 5.81 -39.11 -28.75
CA GLU A 204 6.70 -37.99 -28.45
C GLU A 204 6.21 -36.68 -29.07
N PRO A 205 6.62 -35.52 -28.51
CA PRO A 205 6.32 -34.21 -29.09
C PRO A 205 6.84 -34.11 -30.53
N ILE A 206 6.07 -33.46 -31.41
CA ILE A 206 6.56 -33.10 -32.75
C ILE A 206 7.83 -32.24 -32.60
N LYS A 207 8.95 -32.78 -33.08
CA LYS A 207 10.23 -32.10 -33.23
C LYS A 207 10.31 -31.56 -34.65
N THR A 208 10.72 -30.30 -34.83
CA THR A 208 10.93 -29.72 -36.15
C THR A 208 12.40 -29.72 -36.52
N SER A 209 12.71 -30.03 -37.78
CA SER A 209 14.07 -29.87 -38.31
C SER A 209 14.37 -28.38 -38.45
N LEU A 210 15.28 -27.91 -37.61
CA LEU A 210 15.78 -26.54 -37.59
C LEU A 210 16.81 -26.38 -38.70
N ARG A 211 16.61 -25.42 -39.62
CA ARG A 211 17.63 -25.09 -40.63
C ARG A 211 18.41 -23.85 -40.18
N PRO A 212 19.76 -23.89 -40.21
CA PRO A 212 20.55 -22.71 -39.91
C PRO A 212 20.36 -21.65 -41.01
N LEU A 213 19.98 -20.42 -40.64
CA LEU A 213 20.09 -19.29 -41.56
C LEU A 213 21.57 -18.94 -41.79
N ARG A 214 21.95 -18.74 -43.05
CA ARG A 214 23.18 -18.00 -43.37
C ARG A 214 23.01 -16.52 -42.99
N GLN A 215 23.66 -16.08 -41.90
CA GLN A 215 23.61 -14.73 -41.35
C GLN A 215 24.53 -13.72 -42.08
N ASP A 216 24.50 -13.57 -43.41
CA ASP A 216 25.52 -12.73 -44.07
C ASP A 216 25.23 -11.21 -44.09
N ARG A 217 23.97 -10.76 -43.98
CA ARG A 217 23.62 -9.35 -44.28
C ARG A 217 23.43 -8.40 -43.08
N ARG A 218 23.24 -8.87 -41.85
CA ARG A 218 22.98 -8.00 -40.68
C ARG A 218 24.21 -7.78 -39.80
N CYS A 219 25.07 -8.79 -39.66
CA CYS A 219 26.34 -8.68 -38.93
C CYS A 219 27.27 -7.66 -39.60
N SER A 220 27.29 -7.59 -40.93
CA SER A 220 28.13 -6.66 -41.70
C SER A 220 27.86 -5.16 -41.40
N ARG A 221 26.60 -4.76 -41.14
CA ARG A 221 26.27 -3.36 -40.79
C ARG A 221 26.68 -3.00 -39.36
N LEU A 222 26.56 -3.95 -38.43
CA LEU A 222 26.98 -3.77 -37.04
C LEU A 222 28.50 -3.77 -36.93
N GLU A 223 29.17 -4.63 -37.72
CA GLU A 223 30.62 -4.62 -37.90
C GLU A 223 31.10 -3.28 -38.44
N GLU A 224 30.51 -2.78 -39.53
CA GLU A 224 30.87 -1.48 -40.08
C GLU A 224 30.66 -0.34 -39.07
N PHE A 225 29.60 -0.40 -38.26
CA PHE A 225 29.33 0.57 -37.19
C PHE A 225 30.36 0.49 -36.06
N ILE A 226 30.74 -0.71 -35.63
CA ILE A 226 31.80 -0.92 -34.63
C ILE A 226 33.13 -0.39 -35.16
N THR A 227 33.48 -0.68 -36.41
CA THR A 227 34.71 -0.16 -37.04
C THR A 227 34.72 1.37 -37.12
N ARG A 228 33.57 2.01 -37.41
CA ARG A 228 33.46 3.48 -37.39
C ARG A 228 33.62 4.05 -35.98
N LEU A 229 33.06 3.40 -34.96
CA LEU A 229 33.24 3.79 -33.57
C LEU A 229 34.70 3.64 -33.12
N GLU A 230 35.42 2.63 -33.63
CA GLU A 230 36.86 2.48 -33.38
C GLU A 230 37.72 3.57 -33.99
N MET A 231 37.33 4.06 -35.17
CA MET A 231 38.05 5.15 -35.83
C MET A 231 37.80 6.54 -35.22
N GLY A 232 36.78 6.68 -34.36
CA GLY A 232 36.39 7.96 -33.75
C GLY A 232 36.64 8.05 -32.24
N LYS A 233 37.41 7.13 -31.64
CA LYS A 233 37.68 7.14 -30.18
C LYS A 233 38.71 8.20 -29.80
N ASP A 234 38.40 9.00 -28.78
CA ASP A 234 39.33 9.91 -28.13
C ASP A 234 39.86 9.27 -26.85
N ASN A 235 40.74 8.27 -26.97
CA ASN A 235 41.60 7.66 -25.92
C ASN A 235 41.03 7.53 -24.47
N SER A 236 39.71 7.50 -24.29
CA SER A 236 39.07 7.40 -22.98
C SER A 236 38.81 5.93 -22.64
N GLY A 237 39.05 5.53 -21.39
CA GLY A 237 38.87 4.13 -20.95
C GLY A 237 37.45 3.62 -21.20
N PHE A 238 36.43 4.47 -21.02
CA PHE A 238 35.02 4.12 -21.21
C PHE A 238 34.65 3.83 -22.67
N GLU A 239 35.18 4.58 -23.64
CA GLU A 239 34.90 4.33 -25.07
C GLU A 239 35.53 3.02 -25.54
N ASN A 240 36.69 2.67 -25.00
CA ASN A 240 37.34 1.40 -25.26
C ASN A 240 36.52 0.23 -24.70
N ASP A 241 36.07 0.32 -23.45
CA ASP A 241 35.24 -0.71 -22.83
C ASP A 241 33.90 -0.87 -23.53
N TYR A 242 33.25 0.24 -23.93
CA TYR A 242 31.99 0.21 -24.66
C TYR A 242 32.12 -0.53 -25.99
N VAL A 243 33.17 -0.24 -26.76
CA VAL A 243 33.41 -0.91 -28.05
C VAL A 243 33.81 -2.37 -27.88
N ASN A 244 34.61 -2.71 -26.87
CA ASN A 244 34.95 -4.09 -26.55
C ASN A 244 33.70 -4.91 -26.18
N ASN A 245 32.80 -4.34 -25.38
CA ASN A 245 31.52 -4.97 -25.06
C ASN A 245 30.61 -5.14 -26.29
N LEU A 246 30.61 -4.17 -27.21
CA LEU A 246 29.91 -4.27 -28.50
C LEU A 246 30.50 -5.37 -29.39
N LYS A 247 31.82 -5.54 -29.41
CA LYS A 247 32.49 -6.64 -30.11
C LYS A 247 32.12 -8.00 -29.50
N ALA A 248 32.19 -8.13 -28.18
CA ALA A 248 31.75 -9.35 -27.48
C ALA A 248 30.26 -9.67 -27.75
N SER A 249 29.42 -8.63 -27.84
CA SER A 249 28.00 -8.77 -28.21
C SER A 249 27.82 -9.21 -29.66
N LEU A 250 28.62 -8.69 -30.60
CA LEU A 250 28.63 -9.13 -32.00
C LEU A 250 29.08 -10.59 -32.12
N GLU A 251 30.12 -11.01 -31.40
CA GLU A 251 30.55 -12.40 -31.36
C GLU A 251 29.46 -13.30 -30.80
N SER A 252 28.83 -12.89 -29.69
CA SER A 252 27.67 -13.60 -29.12
C SER A 252 26.50 -13.68 -30.11
N LEU A 253 26.25 -12.63 -30.88
CA LEU A 253 25.21 -12.59 -31.92
C LEU A 253 25.52 -13.52 -33.09
N ARG A 254 26.80 -13.62 -33.50
CA ARG A 254 27.28 -14.58 -34.52
C ARG A 254 27.12 -16.03 -34.06
N HIS A 255 27.30 -16.29 -32.77
CA HIS A 255 27.02 -17.58 -32.16
C HIS A 255 25.52 -17.87 -31.94
N LEU A 256 24.68 -16.84 -32.00
CA LEU A 256 23.22 -16.96 -31.88
C LEU A 256 22.64 -17.43 -33.22
N GLU A 257 22.72 -18.74 -33.47
CA GLU A 257 22.09 -19.39 -34.62
C GLU A 257 20.58 -19.10 -34.61
N ARG A 258 20.13 -18.19 -35.48
CA ARG A 258 18.70 -18.08 -35.76
C ARG A 258 18.31 -19.29 -36.61
N GLN A 259 17.64 -20.23 -35.96
CA GLN A 259 17.04 -21.38 -36.59
C GLN A 259 15.69 -20.97 -37.18
N GLU A 260 15.54 -21.02 -38.50
CA GLU A 260 14.22 -21.02 -39.11
C GLU A 260 13.65 -22.43 -39.03
N VAL A 261 12.39 -22.52 -38.62
CA VAL A 261 11.62 -23.76 -38.73
C VAL A 261 11.54 -24.11 -40.20
N GLY A 262 11.85 -25.37 -40.55
CA GLY A 262 11.71 -25.89 -41.91
C GLY A 262 10.24 -25.91 -42.38
N GLN A 263 9.82 -27.01 -43.00
CA GLN A 263 8.42 -27.13 -43.41
C GLN A 263 7.54 -27.27 -42.15
N LEU A 264 6.63 -26.30 -41.94
CA LEU A 264 5.66 -26.36 -40.86
C LEU A 264 4.74 -27.58 -41.06
N PRO A 265 4.43 -28.34 -39.99
CA PRO A 265 3.47 -29.45 -40.07
C PRO A 265 2.10 -28.94 -40.55
N SER A 266 1.43 -29.74 -41.38
CA SER A 266 0.07 -29.42 -41.86
C SER A 266 -0.92 -29.41 -40.69
N HIS A 267 -2.03 -28.68 -40.84
CA HIS A 267 -3.08 -28.65 -39.82
C HIS A 267 -3.59 -30.06 -39.48
N ASP A 268 -3.79 -30.91 -40.47
CA ASP A 268 -4.25 -32.29 -40.28
C ASP A 268 -3.24 -33.15 -39.51
N CYS A 269 -1.94 -32.91 -39.72
CA CYS A 269 -0.88 -33.57 -38.94
C CYS A 269 -0.94 -33.14 -37.47
N LEU A 270 -1.14 -31.85 -37.20
CA LEU A 270 -1.30 -31.33 -35.84
C LEU A 270 -2.54 -31.90 -35.13
N VAL A 271 -3.67 -32.01 -35.86
CA VAL A 271 -4.92 -32.60 -35.33
C VAL A 271 -4.74 -34.10 -35.03
N THR A 272 -4.09 -34.83 -35.92
CA THR A 272 -3.77 -36.26 -35.71
C THR A 272 -2.86 -36.44 -34.49
N HIS A 273 -1.83 -35.60 -34.35
CA HIS A 273 -0.95 -35.61 -33.19
C HIS A 273 -1.69 -35.31 -31.88
N LEU A 274 -2.58 -34.31 -31.87
CA LEU A 274 -3.43 -34.00 -30.72
C LEU A 274 -4.30 -35.20 -30.31
N GLN A 275 -4.90 -35.91 -31.28
CA GLN A 275 -5.69 -37.11 -31.01
C GLN A 275 -4.84 -38.23 -30.39
N SER A 276 -3.62 -38.45 -30.90
CA SER A 276 -2.67 -39.42 -30.34
C SER A 276 -2.26 -39.08 -28.91
N CYS A 277 -1.89 -37.81 -28.63
CA CYS A 277 -1.53 -37.37 -27.29
C CYS A 277 -2.70 -37.50 -26.29
N ARG A 278 -3.91 -37.11 -26.69
CA ARG A 278 -5.11 -37.24 -25.84
C ARG A 278 -5.44 -38.70 -25.55
N SER A 279 -5.36 -39.56 -26.56
CA SER A 279 -5.61 -41.00 -26.40
C SER A 279 -4.60 -41.64 -25.46
N GLN A 280 -3.32 -41.28 -25.57
CA GLN A 280 -2.27 -41.73 -24.66
C GLN A 280 -2.52 -41.29 -23.21
N ALA A 281 -2.82 -40.00 -22.99
CA ALA A 281 -3.09 -39.49 -21.64
C ALA A 281 -4.32 -40.18 -21.02
N LEU A 282 -5.37 -40.42 -21.81
CA LEU A 282 -6.57 -41.14 -21.36
C LEU A 282 -6.26 -42.60 -21.02
N HIS A 283 -5.46 -43.28 -21.84
CA HIS A 283 -5.01 -44.65 -21.60
C HIS A 283 -4.19 -44.75 -20.31
N MET A 284 -3.21 -43.86 -20.11
CA MET A 284 -2.40 -43.79 -18.89
C MET A 284 -3.27 -43.56 -17.64
N TYR A 285 -4.23 -42.65 -17.72
CA TYR A 285 -5.20 -42.43 -16.64
C TYR A 285 -6.04 -43.68 -16.33
N GLY A 286 -6.48 -44.41 -17.36
CA GLY A 286 -7.19 -45.67 -17.22
C GLY A 286 -6.37 -46.73 -16.49
N GLU A 287 -5.10 -46.91 -16.88
CA GLU A 287 -4.18 -47.85 -16.23
C GLU A 287 -3.88 -47.48 -14.77
N MET A 288 -3.67 -46.20 -14.49
CA MET A 288 -3.52 -45.69 -13.11
C MET A 288 -4.75 -45.96 -12.27
N THR A 289 -5.94 -45.73 -12.83
CA THR A 289 -7.21 -45.96 -12.14
C THR A 289 -7.42 -47.44 -11.88
N ARG A 290 -7.13 -48.31 -12.84
CA ARG A 290 -7.21 -49.77 -12.69
C ARG A 290 -6.27 -50.31 -11.60
N ALA A 291 -5.06 -49.76 -11.50
CA ALA A 291 -4.10 -50.14 -10.47
C ALA A 291 -4.47 -49.61 -9.07
N ALA A 292 -5.09 -48.43 -9.02
CA ALA A 292 -5.51 -47.79 -7.78
C ALA A 292 -6.82 -48.36 -7.22
N THR A 293 -7.70 -48.89 -8.07
CA THR A 293 -8.96 -49.52 -7.64
C THR A 293 -8.69 -50.87 -6.95
N PRO A 294 -8.99 -51.06 -5.65
CA PRO A 294 -9.16 -52.37 -5.04
C PRO A 294 -9.93 -53.36 -5.90
N SER A 295 -9.35 -54.55 -5.95
CA SER A 295 -9.85 -55.72 -6.66
C SER A 295 -10.28 -56.77 -5.64
N ALA A 296 -11.22 -57.63 -6.01
CA ALA A 296 -11.74 -58.71 -5.15
C ALA A 296 -10.68 -59.76 -4.75
N SER A 297 -9.49 -59.73 -5.35
CA SER A 297 -8.35 -60.59 -4.99
C SER A 297 -7.49 -60.06 -3.83
N GLU A 298 -7.80 -58.87 -3.30
CA GLU A 298 -7.11 -58.29 -2.14
C GLU A 298 -7.72 -58.77 -0.81
N SER A 299 -7.11 -58.39 0.31
CA SER A 299 -7.54 -58.75 1.67
C SER A 299 -9.07 -58.61 1.83
N PRO A 300 -9.76 -59.54 2.52
CA PRO A 300 -11.22 -59.57 2.61
C PRO A 300 -11.84 -58.29 3.19
N SER A 301 -11.08 -57.53 3.99
CA SER A 301 -11.49 -56.21 4.49
C SER A 301 -11.54 -55.13 3.39
N LEU A 302 -10.56 -55.08 2.49
CA LEU A 302 -10.51 -54.11 1.39
C LEU A 302 -11.56 -54.41 0.33
N ALA A 303 -11.83 -55.70 0.07
CA ALA A 303 -12.89 -56.13 -0.84
C ALA A 303 -14.28 -55.71 -0.32
N ALA A 304 -14.56 -55.93 0.97
CA ALA A 304 -15.81 -55.50 1.60
C ALA A 304 -16.01 -53.97 1.59
N MET A 305 -14.93 -53.20 1.75
CA MET A 305 -14.99 -51.73 1.71
C MET A 305 -15.18 -51.17 0.30
N ALA A 306 -14.61 -51.85 -0.71
CA ALA A 306 -14.83 -51.53 -2.12
C ALA A 306 -16.27 -51.83 -2.56
N GLU A 307 -16.91 -52.88 -2.03
CA GLU A 307 -18.33 -53.18 -2.27
C GLU A 307 -19.30 -52.13 -1.69
N ILE A 308 -18.86 -51.36 -0.69
CA ILE A 308 -19.65 -50.30 -0.03
C ILE A 308 -19.24 -48.90 -0.56
N ASP A 309 -18.44 -48.81 -1.62
CA ASP A 309 -17.97 -47.56 -2.23
C ASP A 309 -17.24 -46.58 -1.26
N GLN A 310 -16.62 -47.10 -0.18
CA GLN A 310 -15.94 -46.29 0.85
C GLN A 310 -14.47 -46.00 0.50
N TRP A 311 -14.24 -45.37 -0.66
CA TRP A 311 -12.92 -45.00 -1.18
C TRP A 311 -12.91 -43.63 -1.91
N PRO A 312 -11.73 -42.99 -2.08
CA PRO A 312 -11.63 -41.69 -2.76
C PRO A 312 -12.02 -41.78 -4.23
N ARG A 313 -12.73 -40.75 -4.72
CA ARG A 313 -13.10 -40.69 -6.14
C ARG A 313 -11.85 -40.49 -7.00
N MET A 314 -11.54 -41.50 -7.82
CA MET A 314 -10.42 -41.46 -8.77
C MET A 314 -10.71 -40.44 -9.87
N ARG A 315 -10.15 -39.23 -9.75
CA ARG A 315 -10.18 -38.16 -10.75
C ARG A 315 -8.74 -37.81 -11.13
N PRO A 316 -8.48 -37.26 -12.34
CA PRO A 316 -7.14 -36.80 -12.73
C PRO A 316 -6.47 -35.90 -11.68
N MET A 317 -7.28 -35.02 -11.09
CA MET A 317 -6.87 -34.08 -10.06
C MET A 317 -6.26 -34.76 -8.82
N LEU A 318 -6.77 -35.93 -8.42
CA LEU A 318 -6.27 -36.69 -7.27
C LEU A 318 -4.81 -37.10 -7.46
N TYR A 319 -4.44 -37.52 -8.67
CA TYR A 319 -3.07 -37.91 -9.01
C TYR A 319 -2.17 -36.69 -9.17
N LEU A 320 -2.64 -35.66 -9.87
CA LEU A 320 -1.85 -34.45 -10.11
C LEU A 320 -1.54 -33.68 -8.82
N GLN A 321 -2.47 -33.65 -7.85
CA GLN A 321 -2.22 -33.06 -6.53
C GLN A 321 -1.07 -33.75 -5.77
N GLN A 322 -0.72 -35.00 -6.09
CA GLN A 322 0.43 -35.67 -5.47
C GLN A 322 1.77 -35.11 -5.91
N LEU A 323 1.83 -34.37 -7.03
CA LEU A 323 3.03 -33.62 -7.43
C LEU A 323 3.31 -32.41 -6.52
N GLY A 324 2.30 -31.97 -5.76
CA GLY A 324 2.44 -30.90 -4.77
C GLY A 324 3.22 -31.35 -3.52
N LYS A 325 3.70 -30.35 -2.76
CA LYS A 325 4.50 -30.54 -1.54
C LYS A 325 3.96 -31.59 -0.55
N ASP A 326 2.65 -31.59 -0.29
CA ASP A 326 2.05 -32.44 0.75
C ASP A 326 1.98 -33.91 0.35
N GLY A 327 1.66 -34.20 -0.92
CA GLY A 327 1.58 -35.57 -1.44
C GLY A 327 2.93 -36.18 -1.80
N TRP A 328 3.87 -35.38 -2.33
CA TRP A 328 5.11 -35.90 -2.91
C TRP A 328 6.01 -36.62 -1.91
N LYS A 329 6.07 -36.15 -0.66
CA LYS A 329 6.93 -36.74 0.38
C LYS A 329 6.48 -38.13 0.81
N GLY A 330 5.17 -38.38 0.88
CA GLY A 330 4.61 -39.68 1.28
C GLY A 330 4.54 -40.72 0.17
N LEU A 331 4.77 -40.32 -1.09
CA LEU A 331 4.56 -41.19 -2.25
C LEU A 331 5.76 -42.14 -2.50
N VAL A 332 5.47 -43.40 -2.79
CA VAL A 332 6.46 -44.42 -3.21
C VAL A 332 7.07 -44.04 -4.57
N TYR A 333 8.34 -44.37 -4.79
CA TYR A 333 9.09 -43.99 -5.99
C TYR A 333 8.44 -44.42 -7.32
N ASP A 334 7.85 -45.62 -7.37
CA ASP A 334 7.20 -46.10 -8.59
C ASP A 334 5.96 -45.27 -8.93
N TRP A 335 5.18 -44.86 -7.91
CA TRP A 335 4.06 -43.93 -8.10
C TRP A 335 4.54 -42.53 -8.49
N ARG A 336 5.67 -42.05 -7.95
CA ARG A 336 6.28 -40.78 -8.39
C ARG A 336 6.57 -40.78 -9.88
N ARG A 337 7.23 -41.84 -10.37
CA ARG A 337 7.52 -42.00 -11.81
C ARG A 337 6.25 -42.09 -12.64
N CYS A 338 5.27 -42.84 -12.16
CA CYS A 338 3.98 -43.01 -12.83
C CYS A 338 3.24 -41.68 -13.00
N ILE A 339 3.10 -40.91 -11.93
CA ILE A 339 2.40 -39.60 -11.94
C ILE A 339 3.17 -38.57 -12.76
N VAL A 340 4.51 -38.53 -12.70
CA VAL A 340 5.32 -37.65 -13.56
C VAL A 340 5.13 -38.01 -15.04
N THR A 341 5.15 -39.30 -15.38
CA THR A 341 4.93 -39.76 -16.76
C THR A 341 3.55 -39.35 -17.28
N TYR A 342 2.52 -39.47 -16.44
CA TYR A 342 1.17 -39.00 -16.76
C TYR A 342 1.12 -37.46 -16.92
N GLY A 343 1.78 -36.71 -16.04
CA GLY A 343 1.88 -35.25 -16.14
C GLY A 343 2.56 -34.79 -17.42
N LEU A 344 3.66 -35.42 -17.83
CA LEU A 344 4.34 -35.15 -19.10
C LEU A 344 3.44 -35.45 -20.31
N ALA A 345 2.70 -36.55 -20.29
CA ALA A 345 1.74 -36.85 -21.36
C ALA A 345 0.63 -35.79 -21.47
N LEU A 346 0.18 -35.24 -20.33
CA LEU A 346 -0.78 -34.14 -20.29
C LEU A 346 -0.20 -32.83 -20.83
N THR A 347 1.03 -32.44 -20.45
CA THR A 347 1.66 -31.21 -20.95
C THR A 347 1.85 -31.28 -22.47
N TRP A 348 2.13 -32.45 -23.03
CA TRP A 348 2.22 -32.65 -24.48
C TRP A 348 0.86 -32.60 -25.18
N ALA A 349 -0.18 -33.16 -24.58
CA ALA A 349 -1.55 -33.02 -25.11
C ALA A 349 -1.99 -31.54 -25.12
N GLN A 350 -1.68 -30.81 -24.04
CA GLN A 350 -1.92 -29.37 -23.93
C GLN A 350 -1.12 -28.56 -24.97
N ARG A 351 0.16 -28.89 -25.18
CA ARG A 351 0.99 -28.30 -26.24
C ARG A 351 0.41 -28.54 -27.62
N ALA A 352 0.00 -29.78 -27.93
CA ALA A 352 -0.63 -30.13 -29.20
C ALA A 352 -1.93 -29.34 -29.42
N GLU A 353 -2.71 -29.10 -28.37
CA GLU A 353 -3.93 -28.28 -28.43
C GLU A 353 -3.60 -26.80 -28.72
N ARG A 354 -2.58 -26.24 -28.07
CA ARG A 354 -2.10 -24.88 -28.37
C ARG A 354 -1.63 -24.76 -29.83
N LEU A 355 -0.91 -25.75 -30.35
CA LEU A 355 -0.46 -25.80 -31.74
C LEU A 355 -1.63 -25.83 -32.74
N VAL A 356 -2.64 -26.68 -32.51
CA VAL A 356 -3.85 -26.74 -33.35
C VAL A 356 -4.61 -25.41 -33.32
N ASN A 357 -4.76 -24.81 -32.14
CA ASN A 357 -5.45 -23.53 -31.98
C ASN A 357 -4.71 -22.36 -32.66
N ALA A 358 -3.38 -22.31 -32.55
CA ALA A 358 -2.54 -21.33 -33.23
C ALA A 358 -2.58 -21.49 -34.77
N SER A 359 -2.54 -22.74 -35.24
CA SER A 359 -2.68 -23.10 -36.65
C SER A 359 -4.03 -22.66 -37.22
N ARG A 360 -5.13 -22.95 -36.51
CA ARG A 360 -6.50 -22.53 -36.89
C ARG A 360 -6.67 -21.00 -36.92
N SER A 361 -5.97 -20.29 -36.03
CA SER A 361 -6.00 -18.82 -35.98
C SER A 361 -5.17 -18.14 -37.05
N GLY A 362 -4.43 -18.89 -37.89
CA GLY A 362 -3.53 -18.32 -38.90
C GLY A 362 -2.26 -17.65 -38.35
N ARG A 363 -1.98 -17.77 -37.04
CA ARG A 363 -0.84 -17.13 -36.37
C ARG A 363 0.42 -18.00 -36.50
N LYS A 364 1.09 -17.90 -37.65
CA LYS A 364 2.31 -18.69 -37.95
C LYS A 364 3.46 -18.48 -36.96
N SER A 365 3.62 -17.26 -36.44
CA SER A 365 4.65 -16.94 -35.43
C SER A 365 4.50 -17.77 -34.17
N ASP A 366 3.26 -17.97 -33.72
CA ASP A 366 2.95 -18.63 -32.46
C ASP A 366 3.15 -20.14 -32.60
N VAL A 367 2.82 -20.70 -33.76
CA VAL A 367 3.12 -22.10 -34.09
C VAL A 367 4.63 -22.35 -34.09
N VAL A 368 5.42 -21.45 -34.70
CA VAL A 368 6.88 -21.54 -34.71
C VAL A 368 7.45 -21.47 -33.29
N ALA A 369 7.01 -20.49 -32.49
CA ALA A 369 7.47 -20.33 -31.11
C ALA A 369 7.14 -21.55 -30.24
N GLU A 370 5.93 -22.09 -30.37
CA GLU A 370 5.49 -23.27 -29.63
C GLU A 370 6.24 -24.55 -30.08
N LEU A 371 6.56 -24.67 -31.37
CA LEU A 371 7.36 -25.79 -31.91
C LEU A 371 8.82 -25.75 -31.46
N GLN A 372 9.41 -24.55 -31.37
CA GLN A 372 10.77 -24.35 -30.85
C GLN A 372 10.86 -24.68 -29.36
N ASN A 373 9.81 -24.41 -28.59
CA ASN A 373 9.74 -24.78 -27.18
C ASN A 373 9.24 -26.22 -27.01
N THR A 374 10.15 -27.19 -27.01
CA THR A 374 9.79 -28.60 -26.75
C THR A 374 9.56 -28.89 -25.26
N GLY A 375 10.05 -28.02 -24.37
CA GLY A 375 10.01 -28.20 -22.91
C GLY A 375 10.90 -29.34 -22.40
N HIS A 376 11.14 -29.36 -21.08
CA HIS A 376 11.81 -30.47 -20.36
C HIS A 376 13.18 -30.89 -20.91
N GLN A 377 13.96 -29.97 -21.49
CA GLN A 377 15.29 -30.27 -22.02
C GLN A 377 16.39 -30.10 -20.97
N ASN A 378 16.28 -29.06 -20.14
CA ASN A 378 17.31 -28.65 -19.18
C ASN A 378 16.93 -28.85 -17.70
N TRP A 379 15.82 -29.54 -17.43
CA TRP A 379 15.38 -29.90 -16.08
C TRP A 379 14.61 -31.23 -16.08
N ASP A 380 14.63 -31.92 -14.94
CA ASP A 380 13.89 -33.15 -14.72
C ASP A 380 12.63 -32.90 -13.88
N ALA A 381 11.48 -33.35 -14.40
CA ALA A 381 10.20 -33.27 -13.72
C ALA A 381 10.13 -34.13 -12.45
N LEU A 382 10.96 -35.16 -12.32
CA LEU A 382 11.07 -35.96 -11.09
C LEU A 382 11.78 -35.20 -9.97
N GLU A 383 12.74 -34.33 -10.31
CA GLU A 383 13.43 -33.45 -9.37
C GLU A 383 12.61 -32.20 -9.02
N HIS A 384 11.77 -31.73 -9.96
CA HIS A 384 10.95 -30.53 -9.81
C HIS A 384 9.45 -30.79 -10.12
N PRO A 385 8.76 -31.61 -9.31
CA PRO A 385 7.38 -32.02 -9.58
C PRO A 385 6.38 -30.85 -9.49
N GLU A 386 6.62 -29.87 -8.62
CA GLU A 386 5.78 -28.68 -8.51
C GLU A 386 5.87 -27.78 -9.76
N SER A 387 7.03 -27.76 -10.44
CA SER A 387 7.17 -27.06 -11.73
C SER A 387 6.36 -27.75 -12.83
N LEU A 388 6.35 -29.09 -12.85
CA LEU A 388 5.50 -29.86 -13.77
C LEU A 388 4.01 -29.62 -13.48
N LEU A 389 3.62 -29.60 -12.20
CA LEU A 389 2.24 -29.31 -11.81
C LEU A 389 1.83 -27.90 -12.24
N LEU A 390 2.72 -26.92 -12.10
CA LEU A 390 2.51 -25.55 -12.58
C LEU A 390 2.28 -25.52 -14.10
N GLU A 391 3.04 -26.26 -14.89
CA GLU A 391 2.83 -26.37 -16.35
C GLU A 391 1.44 -26.89 -16.69
N VAL A 392 1.06 -28.02 -16.07
CA VAL A 392 -0.21 -28.71 -16.32
C VAL A 392 -1.39 -27.82 -15.92
N GLU A 393 -1.34 -27.23 -14.72
CA GLU A 393 -2.41 -26.39 -14.20
C GLU A 393 -2.58 -25.10 -15.01
N CYS A 394 -1.45 -24.49 -15.41
CA CYS A 394 -1.45 -23.23 -16.14
C CYS A 394 -1.61 -23.37 -17.65
N ASN A 395 -1.58 -24.60 -18.17
CA ASN A 395 -1.54 -24.88 -19.61
C ASN A 395 -0.41 -24.10 -20.32
N ILE A 396 0.80 -24.18 -19.77
CA ILE A 396 2.02 -23.56 -20.31
C ILE A 396 3.11 -24.61 -20.51
N MET A 397 4.20 -24.22 -21.19
CA MET A 397 5.43 -25.01 -21.26
C MET A 397 6.60 -24.10 -20.89
N ILE A 398 7.33 -24.45 -19.84
CA ILE A 398 8.47 -23.71 -19.31
C ILE A 398 9.59 -23.75 -20.35
N ARG A 399 10.09 -22.57 -20.72
CA ARG A 399 11.18 -22.41 -21.66
C ARG A 399 12.53 -22.65 -20.97
N ASP A 400 13.51 -23.09 -21.73
CA ASP A 400 14.86 -23.37 -21.19
C ASP A 400 15.47 -22.16 -20.47
N VAL A 401 15.32 -20.95 -21.03
CA VAL A 401 15.81 -19.71 -20.41
C VAL A 401 15.11 -19.39 -19.08
N GLN A 402 13.80 -19.69 -18.97
CA GLN A 402 13.04 -19.45 -17.75
C GLN A 402 13.52 -20.37 -16.63
N GLU A 403 13.75 -21.64 -16.96
CA GLU A 403 14.25 -22.62 -16.01
C GLU A 403 15.71 -22.40 -15.65
N GLN A 404 16.57 -22.02 -16.60
CA GLN A 404 17.97 -21.68 -16.31
C GLN A 404 18.05 -20.57 -15.25
N ILE A 405 17.23 -19.55 -15.40
CA ILE A 405 17.20 -18.40 -14.48
C ILE A 405 16.56 -18.80 -13.14
N ALA A 406 15.47 -19.55 -13.19
CA ALA A 406 14.82 -20.04 -11.98
C ALA A 406 15.73 -20.97 -11.18
N GLY A 407 16.49 -21.84 -11.82
CA GLY A 407 17.49 -22.72 -11.19
C GLY A 407 18.55 -21.91 -10.44
N GLU A 408 19.09 -20.86 -11.08
CA GLU A 408 20.07 -19.97 -10.46
C GLU A 408 19.43 -19.10 -9.34
N MET A 409 18.15 -18.73 -9.44
CA MET A 409 17.42 -18.05 -8.35
C MET A 409 17.13 -18.98 -7.16
N ARG A 410 16.80 -20.25 -7.42
CA ARG A 410 16.55 -21.28 -6.39
C ARG A 410 17.84 -21.60 -5.64
N ASN A 411 18.95 -21.78 -6.35
CA ASN A 411 20.24 -22.13 -5.77
C ASN A 411 21.40 -21.38 -6.47
N PRO A 412 21.69 -20.13 -6.08
CA PRO A 412 22.75 -19.32 -6.69
C PRO A 412 24.13 -19.95 -6.45
N ARG A 413 24.95 -20.08 -7.49
CA ARG A 413 26.29 -20.70 -7.41
C ARG A 413 27.18 -20.07 -6.35
N CYS A 414 27.11 -18.74 -6.25
CA CYS A 414 27.94 -17.95 -5.34
C CYS A 414 27.39 -17.90 -3.90
N ARG A 415 26.20 -18.45 -3.62
CA ARG A 415 25.47 -18.34 -2.33
C ARG A 415 25.35 -16.89 -1.81
N ARG A 416 25.37 -15.91 -2.71
CA ARG A 416 25.21 -14.48 -2.44
C ARG A 416 23.95 -13.96 -3.12
N ASN A 417 23.52 -12.75 -2.75
CA ASN A 417 22.46 -12.03 -3.45
C ASN A 417 22.83 -11.90 -4.93
N THR A 418 21.89 -12.26 -5.80
CA THR A 418 22.12 -12.33 -7.25
C THR A 418 21.00 -11.61 -7.97
N SER A 419 21.35 -10.82 -8.98
CA SER A 419 20.40 -10.14 -9.87
C SER A 419 20.39 -10.83 -11.22
N MET A 420 19.20 -10.97 -11.82
CA MET A 420 18.99 -11.61 -13.11
C MET A 420 18.34 -10.61 -14.06
N GLN A 421 18.82 -10.57 -15.30
CA GLN A 421 18.24 -9.71 -16.33
C GLN A 421 17.52 -10.57 -17.38
N LEU A 422 16.25 -10.25 -17.64
CA LEU A 422 15.50 -10.78 -18.78
C LEU A 422 14.82 -9.66 -19.54
N ASN A 423 14.62 -9.90 -20.83
CA ASN A 423 13.80 -9.05 -21.67
C ASN A 423 12.34 -9.02 -21.18
N MET A 424 11.70 -7.87 -21.40
CA MET A 424 10.27 -7.70 -21.10
C MET A 424 9.44 -8.69 -21.92
N GLY A 425 8.45 -9.32 -21.28
CA GLY A 425 7.57 -10.28 -21.94
C GLY A 425 8.04 -11.75 -21.93
N GLU A 426 9.22 -12.05 -21.40
CA GLU A 426 9.74 -13.44 -21.29
C GLU A 426 9.13 -14.24 -20.12
N GLY A 427 8.13 -13.70 -19.43
CA GLY A 427 7.45 -14.39 -18.33
C GLY A 427 8.16 -14.33 -16.98
N LYS A 428 8.93 -13.27 -16.71
CA LYS A 428 9.56 -12.98 -15.40
C LYS A 428 8.56 -13.15 -14.25
N SER A 429 7.54 -12.30 -14.23
CA SER A 429 6.52 -12.27 -13.18
C SER A 429 5.56 -13.45 -13.27
N SER A 430 5.21 -13.92 -14.47
CA SER A 430 4.12 -14.89 -14.66
C SER A 430 4.53 -16.37 -14.60
N VAL A 431 5.82 -16.68 -14.75
CA VAL A 431 6.34 -18.06 -14.75
C VAL A 431 7.47 -18.21 -13.73
N ILE A 432 8.51 -17.39 -13.82
CA ILE A 432 9.73 -17.56 -13.00
C ILE A 432 9.43 -17.29 -11.53
N VAL A 433 8.80 -16.16 -11.20
CA VAL A 433 8.48 -15.80 -9.80
C VAL A 433 7.61 -16.88 -9.13
N PRO A 434 6.46 -17.33 -9.69
CA PRO A 434 5.66 -18.40 -9.11
C PRO A 434 6.43 -19.72 -8.94
N MET A 435 7.22 -20.11 -9.96
CA MET A 435 7.98 -21.36 -9.95
C MET A 435 9.06 -21.37 -8.87
N VAL A 436 9.82 -20.29 -8.77
CA VAL A 436 10.84 -20.12 -7.73
C VAL A 436 10.20 -20.01 -6.35
N ALA A 437 9.11 -19.27 -6.21
CA ALA A 437 8.42 -19.11 -4.93
C ALA A 437 7.85 -20.44 -4.41
N ALA A 438 7.21 -21.25 -5.25
CA ALA A 438 6.68 -22.56 -4.88
C ALA A 438 7.80 -23.50 -4.41
N ALA A 439 8.88 -23.59 -5.18
CA ALA A 439 10.02 -24.45 -4.87
C ALA A 439 10.77 -24.05 -3.59
N LEU A 440 10.87 -22.75 -3.30
CA LEU A 440 11.52 -22.25 -2.09
C LEU A 440 10.63 -22.36 -0.84
N ALA A 441 9.30 -22.39 -0.99
CA ALA A 441 8.34 -22.42 0.11
C ALA A 441 8.18 -23.82 0.74
N ASP A 442 9.28 -24.50 1.01
CA ASP A 442 9.33 -25.88 1.53
C ASP A 442 8.88 -26.02 3.01
N GLY A 443 8.68 -24.90 3.72
CA GLY A 443 8.33 -24.86 5.15
C GLY A 443 9.51 -24.53 6.08
N SER A 444 10.75 -24.60 5.58
CA SER A 444 11.97 -24.30 6.35
C SER A 444 12.27 -22.81 6.44
N ARG A 445 11.76 -22.03 5.48
CA ARG A 445 12.02 -20.60 5.27
C ARG A 445 10.75 -19.84 4.91
N LEU A 446 10.74 -18.54 5.21
CA LEU A 446 9.68 -17.61 4.84
C LEU A 446 9.99 -17.02 3.46
N VAL A 447 9.23 -17.38 2.44
CA VAL A 447 9.41 -16.82 1.09
C VAL A 447 8.64 -15.51 0.98
N ARG A 448 9.33 -14.42 0.66
CA ARG A 448 8.74 -13.09 0.47
C ARG A 448 8.88 -12.65 -0.98
N VAL A 449 7.77 -12.33 -1.62
CA VAL A 449 7.75 -11.74 -2.97
C VAL A 449 7.58 -10.24 -2.81
N ILE A 450 8.59 -9.47 -3.23
CA ILE A 450 8.65 -8.02 -3.11
C ILE A 450 8.31 -7.39 -4.45
N VAL A 451 7.26 -6.57 -4.47
CA VAL A 451 6.79 -5.87 -5.67
C VAL A 451 6.42 -4.42 -5.38
N GLY A 452 6.54 -3.59 -6.41
CA GLY A 452 6.12 -2.20 -6.36
C GLY A 452 4.60 -2.09 -6.16
N LYS A 453 4.17 -1.08 -5.39
CA LYS A 453 2.76 -0.78 -5.12
C LYS A 453 1.85 -0.73 -6.37
N PRO A 454 2.29 -0.21 -7.54
CA PRO A 454 1.46 -0.21 -8.75
C PRO A 454 1.14 -1.61 -9.30
N GLN A 455 2.08 -2.54 -9.16
CA GLN A 455 2.01 -3.90 -9.71
C GLN A 455 1.47 -4.91 -8.68
N ALA A 456 1.40 -4.52 -7.41
CA ALA A 456 0.94 -5.33 -6.28
C ALA A 456 -0.34 -6.14 -6.55
N LYS A 457 -1.40 -5.48 -7.02
CA LYS A 457 -2.70 -6.12 -7.26
C LYS A 457 -2.62 -7.14 -8.39
N GLN A 458 -1.88 -6.81 -9.45
CA GLN A 458 -1.68 -7.71 -10.60
C GLN A 458 -0.85 -8.93 -10.18
N MET A 459 0.24 -8.72 -9.44
CA MET A 459 1.07 -9.80 -8.90
C MET A 459 0.27 -10.70 -7.96
N ALA A 460 -0.53 -10.12 -7.06
CA ALA A 460 -1.39 -10.88 -6.15
C ALA A 460 -2.37 -11.79 -6.91
N GLN A 461 -3.11 -11.24 -7.87
CA GLN A 461 -4.06 -12.01 -8.69
C GLN A 461 -3.34 -13.11 -9.47
N MET A 462 -2.16 -12.82 -10.00
CA MET A 462 -1.35 -13.78 -10.73
C MET A 462 -0.87 -14.92 -9.80
N LEU A 463 -0.28 -14.61 -8.64
CA LEU A 463 0.15 -15.63 -7.68
C LEU A 463 -1.00 -16.50 -7.18
N ILE A 464 -2.16 -15.89 -6.87
CA ILE A 464 -3.36 -16.63 -6.47
C ILE A 464 -3.82 -17.56 -7.59
N SER A 465 -3.89 -17.07 -8.84
CA SER A 465 -4.30 -17.87 -9.99
C SER A 465 -3.32 -19.00 -10.32
N LYS A 466 -2.03 -18.80 -10.08
CA LYS A 466 -0.97 -19.76 -10.44
C LYS A 466 -0.69 -20.78 -9.37
N LEU A 467 -0.80 -20.40 -8.09
CA LEU A 467 -0.34 -21.21 -6.97
C LEU A 467 -1.47 -21.63 -6.01
N GLY A 468 -2.62 -20.97 -6.06
CA GLY A 468 -3.75 -21.24 -5.16
C GLY A 468 -4.62 -22.45 -5.54
N GLY A 469 -4.36 -23.08 -6.69
CA GLY A 469 -5.10 -24.26 -7.16
C GLY A 469 -4.49 -25.57 -6.66
N MET A 470 -4.09 -26.47 -7.55
CA MET A 470 -3.55 -27.79 -7.20
C MET A 470 -2.22 -27.73 -6.44
N LEU A 471 -1.42 -26.68 -6.66
CA LEU A 471 -0.21 -26.40 -5.88
C LEU A 471 -0.50 -26.02 -4.42
N ASN A 472 -1.73 -25.62 -4.10
CA ASN A 472 -2.22 -25.35 -2.76
C ASN A 472 -1.34 -24.39 -1.93
N ARG A 473 -0.81 -23.33 -2.55
CA ARG A 473 -0.01 -22.31 -1.85
C ARG A 473 -0.86 -21.10 -1.52
N ARG A 474 -1.05 -20.86 -0.23
CA ARG A 474 -1.73 -19.66 0.25
C ARG A 474 -0.84 -18.42 0.13
N ILE A 475 -1.42 -17.35 -0.43
CA ILE A 475 -0.77 -16.03 -0.50
C ILE A 475 -1.17 -15.22 0.73
N TYR A 476 -0.16 -14.82 1.52
CA TYR A 476 -0.28 -13.99 2.71
C TYR A 476 0.10 -12.55 2.39
N TYR A 477 -0.42 -11.61 3.16
CA TYR A 477 -0.11 -10.19 3.05
C TYR A 477 0.44 -9.70 4.39
N LEU A 478 1.42 -8.81 4.36
CA LEU A 478 1.91 -8.14 5.56
C LEU A 478 1.05 -6.88 5.81
N PRO A 479 0.21 -6.83 6.85
CA PRO A 479 -0.74 -5.74 7.06
C PRO A 479 -0.08 -4.56 7.78
N VAL A 480 1.06 -4.06 7.27
CA VAL A 480 1.86 -3.02 7.92
C VAL A 480 1.85 -1.75 7.10
N SER A 481 1.57 -0.63 7.74
CA SER A 481 1.69 0.70 7.13
C SER A 481 2.10 1.71 8.18
N ARG A 482 2.66 2.85 7.76
CA ARG A 482 3.04 3.94 8.67
C ARG A 482 1.87 4.47 9.51
N SER A 483 0.65 4.42 8.98
CA SER A 483 -0.56 4.87 9.71
C SER A 483 -1.07 3.87 10.73
N LEU A 484 -0.57 2.63 10.73
CA LEU A 484 -1.06 1.58 11.62
C LEU A 484 -0.61 1.84 13.05
N ARG A 485 -1.57 1.94 13.96
CA ARG A 485 -1.31 1.97 15.40
C ARG A 485 -1.45 0.55 15.95
N LEU A 486 -0.33 -0.13 16.11
CA LEU A 486 -0.30 -1.48 16.68
C LEU A 486 -0.38 -1.42 18.21
N ASP A 487 -1.19 -2.30 18.79
CA ASP A 487 -1.11 -2.72 20.19
C ASP A 487 -0.29 -4.02 20.30
N GLY A 488 0.01 -4.46 21.53
CA GLY A 488 0.81 -5.67 21.74
C GLY A 488 0.20 -6.92 21.08
N ARG A 489 -1.14 -7.06 21.14
CA ARG A 489 -1.86 -8.16 20.48
C ARG A 489 -1.76 -8.11 18.96
N GLY A 490 -1.82 -6.91 18.37
CA GLY A 490 -1.63 -6.70 16.95
C GLY A 490 -0.22 -7.10 16.50
N ALA A 491 0.80 -6.79 17.30
CA ALA A 491 2.17 -7.20 17.01
C ALA A 491 2.35 -8.73 17.06
N ASP A 492 1.78 -9.39 18.09
CA ASP A 492 1.78 -10.85 18.19
C ASP A 492 1.01 -11.52 17.03
N THR A 493 -0.07 -10.90 16.56
CA THR A 493 -0.83 -11.39 15.40
C THR A 493 0.01 -11.36 14.13
N ILE A 494 0.84 -10.32 13.94
CA ILE A 494 1.75 -10.24 12.78
C ILE A 494 2.80 -11.37 12.85
N ASP A 495 3.42 -11.59 14.02
CA ASP A 495 4.36 -12.71 14.21
C ASP A 495 3.68 -14.06 13.89
N GLN A 496 2.46 -14.26 14.37
CA GLN A 496 1.67 -15.48 14.11
C GLN A 496 1.41 -15.68 12.62
N ILE A 497 1.00 -14.63 11.89
CA ILE A 497 0.79 -14.68 10.44
C ILE A 497 2.08 -15.10 9.72
N CYS A 498 3.22 -14.52 10.10
CA CYS A 498 4.51 -14.86 9.48
C CYS A 498 4.94 -16.30 9.78
N ARG A 499 4.76 -16.77 11.01
CA ARG A 499 5.07 -18.17 11.38
C ARG A 499 4.13 -19.18 10.71
N GLU A 500 2.84 -18.87 10.62
CA GLU A 500 1.86 -19.68 9.92
C GLU A 500 2.21 -19.76 8.42
N CYS A 501 2.52 -18.62 7.80
CA CYS A 501 2.96 -18.55 6.40
C CYS A 501 4.18 -19.44 6.16
N LYS A 502 5.20 -19.35 7.02
CA LYS A 502 6.38 -20.23 6.97
C LYS A 502 5.97 -21.70 7.11
N LYS A 503 5.23 -22.06 8.15
CA LYS A 503 4.85 -23.46 8.45
C LYS A 503 4.09 -24.12 7.28
N ASN A 504 3.13 -23.39 6.72
CA ASN A 504 2.31 -23.90 5.62
C ASN A 504 3.05 -23.91 4.28
N GLY A 505 4.23 -23.29 4.17
CA GLY A 505 4.87 -23.05 2.88
C GLY A 505 4.04 -22.09 2.02
N GLY A 506 3.42 -21.09 2.65
CA GLY A 506 2.78 -19.99 1.97
C GLY A 506 3.80 -19.00 1.41
N ILE A 507 3.29 -18.02 0.67
CA ILE A 507 4.09 -16.95 0.08
C ILE A 507 3.61 -15.63 0.67
N LEU A 508 4.53 -14.84 1.22
CA LEU A 508 4.23 -13.54 1.76
C LEU A 508 4.46 -12.47 0.69
N LEU A 509 3.39 -11.82 0.23
CA LEU A 509 3.48 -10.70 -0.72
C LEU A 509 3.69 -9.40 0.05
N VAL A 510 4.77 -8.69 -0.27
CA VAL A 510 5.22 -7.50 0.48
C VAL A 510 5.60 -6.36 -0.47
N HIS A 511 5.46 -5.12 0.01
CA HIS A 511 5.97 -3.92 -0.67
C HIS A 511 7.21 -3.40 0.06
N PRO A 512 8.13 -2.71 -0.64
CA PRO A 512 9.26 -2.04 0.03
C PRO A 512 8.81 -1.20 1.23
N GLU A 513 7.74 -0.40 1.07
CA GLU A 513 7.13 0.43 2.13
C GLU A 513 6.75 -0.39 3.38
N HIS A 514 6.25 -1.62 3.22
CA HIS A 514 5.86 -2.45 4.37
C HIS A 514 7.07 -2.94 5.16
N ILE A 515 8.18 -3.29 4.49
CA ILE A 515 9.41 -3.76 5.13
C ILE A 515 10.05 -2.61 5.91
N LEU A 516 10.23 -1.45 5.26
CA LEU A 516 10.81 -0.27 5.88
C LEU A 516 9.95 0.23 7.03
N SER A 517 8.63 0.26 6.85
CA SER A 517 7.69 0.65 7.91
C SER A 517 7.75 -0.32 9.08
N PHE A 518 7.92 -1.61 8.84
CA PHE A 518 8.02 -2.61 9.91
C PHE A 518 9.28 -2.40 10.76
N GLN A 519 10.43 -2.21 10.10
CA GLN A 519 11.71 -1.94 10.76
C GLN A 519 11.67 -0.66 11.60
N LEU A 520 11.19 0.44 11.02
CA LEU A 520 11.13 1.73 11.70
C LEU A 520 10.14 1.73 12.86
N MET A 521 9.00 1.04 12.73
CA MET A 521 8.00 0.94 13.79
C MET A 521 8.54 0.17 15.01
N GLY A 522 9.31 -0.90 14.80
CA GLY A 522 9.96 -1.63 15.89
C GLY A 522 10.93 -0.75 16.68
N LEU A 523 11.76 0.03 15.97
CA LEU A 523 12.73 0.96 16.57
C LEU A 523 12.05 2.14 17.29
N GLU A 524 11.05 2.76 16.65
CA GLU A 524 10.28 3.87 17.21
C GLU A 524 9.62 3.46 18.55
N ARG A 525 9.01 2.28 18.60
CA ARG A 525 8.35 1.77 19.82
C ARG A 525 9.35 1.53 20.94
N HIS A 526 10.56 1.07 20.61
CA HIS A 526 11.60 0.91 21.60
C HIS A 526 12.13 2.24 22.14
N ILE A 527 12.36 3.23 21.25
CA ILE A 527 12.79 4.58 21.64
C ILE A 527 11.75 5.30 22.50
N THR A 528 10.46 5.09 22.22
CA THR A 528 9.36 5.68 23.00
C THR A 528 9.05 4.94 24.31
N GLY A 529 9.72 3.82 24.59
CA GLY A 529 9.55 3.03 25.82
C GLY A 529 8.36 2.06 25.80
N ASP A 530 7.72 1.85 24.65
CA ASP A 530 6.62 0.89 24.48
C ASP A 530 7.16 -0.52 24.16
N GLU A 531 7.77 -1.14 25.17
CA GLU A 531 8.35 -2.49 25.03
C GLU A 531 7.31 -3.57 24.71
N SER A 532 6.04 -3.33 25.05
CA SER A 532 4.94 -4.27 24.81
C SER A 532 4.71 -4.53 23.32
N VAL A 533 4.96 -3.52 22.48
CA VAL A 533 4.88 -3.60 21.01
C VAL A 533 6.28 -3.78 20.40
N GLY A 534 7.29 -3.11 20.95
CA GLY A 534 8.65 -3.14 20.40
C GLY A 534 9.27 -4.55 20.41
N ARG A 535 9.14 -5.31 21.51
CA ARG A 535 9.76 -6.65 21.63
C ARG A 535 9.18 -7.67 20.64
N PRO A 536 7.85 -7.82 20.48
CA PRO A 536 7.28 -8.72 19.47
C PRO A 536 7.68 -8.35 18.03
N LEU A 537 7.75 -7.06 17.69
CA LEU A 537 8.16 -6.61 16.36
C LEU A 537 9.63 -6.95 16.09
N LEU A 538 10.53 -6.74 17.06
CA LEU A 538 11.94 -7.11 16.92
C LEU A 538 12.12 -8.63 16.76
N ARG A 539 11.38 -9.44 17.52
CA ARG A 539 11.40 -10.91 17.36
C ARG A 539 10.97 -11.34 15.96
N THR A 540 9.97 -10.67 15.39
CA THR A 540 9.54 -10.93 14.01
C THR A 540 10.57 -10.45 12.99
N GLN A 541 11.26 -9.33 13.27
CA GLN A 541 12.35 -8.85 12.43
C GLN A 541 13.53 -9.85 12.43
N GLU A 542 13.88 -10.44 13.58
CA GLU A 542 14.88 -11.52 13.66
C GLU A 542 14.47 -12.73 12.82
N LEU A 543 13.18 -13.08 12.80
CA LEU A 543 12.66 -14.14 11.92
C LEU A 543 12.87 -13.80 10.44
N PHE A 544 12.67 -12.53 10.04
CA PHE A 544 12.96 -12.09 8.69
C PHE A 544 14.44 -12.21 8.36
N ASP A 545 15.33 -11.77 9.25
CA ASP A 545 16.78 -11.75 8.97
C ASP A 545 17.38 -13.18 8.93
N GLN A 546 16.88 -14.10 9.75
CA GLN A 546 17.44 -15.45 9.86
C GLN A 546 16.80 -16.49 8.92
N CYS A 547 15.50 -16.35 8.64
CA CYS A 547 14.72 -17.40 8.00
C CYS A 547 14.04 -16.98 6.68
N SER A 548 14.21 -15.76 6.20
CA SER A 548 13.53 -15.32 4.97
C SER A 548 14.33 -15.58 3.69
N ARG A 549 13.62 -15.67 2.57
CA ARG A 549 14.19 -15.67 1.22
C ARG A 549 13.37 -14.72 0.36
N ASP A 550 14.03 -13.66 -0.10
CA ASP A 550 13.38 -12.59 -0.85
C ASP A 550 13.50 -12.80 -2.35
N ILE A 551 12.39 -12.62 -3.05
CA ILE A 551 12.30 -12.58 -4.51
C ILE A 551 11.80 -11.19 -4.86
N VAL A 552 12.66 -10.38 -5.50
CA VAL A 552 12.32 -9.01 -5.91
C VAL A 552 12.03 -9.00 -7.40
N ASP A 553 10.80 -8.70 -7.78
CA ASP A 553 10.45 -8.44 -9.19
C ASP A 553 10.71 -6.97 -9.50
N GLU A 554 11.17 -6.63 -10.72
CA GLU A 554 11.53 -5.26 -11.13
C GLU A 554 12.41 -4.52 -10.09
N SER A 555 13.58 -5.11 -9.80
CA SER A 555 14.53 -4.64 -8.78
C SER A 555 15.05 -3.21 -9.01
N ASP A 556 15.09 -2.74 -10.26
CA ASP A 556 15.50 -1.38 -10.64
C ASP A 556 14.50 -0.32 -10.14
N GLU A 557 13.19 -0.63 -10.18
CA GLU A 557 12.17 0.22 -9.56
C GLU A 557 12.22 0.09 -8.03
N ASN A 558 12.22 -1.13 -7.51
CA ASN A 558 12.07 -1.38 -6.06
C ASN A 558 13.24 -0.95 -5.19
N PHE A 559 14.47 -0.90 -5.72
CA PHE A 559 15.64 -0.40 -5.00
C PHE A 559 15.91 1.10 -5.22
N SER A 560 14.92 1.83 -5.74
CA SER A 560 15.03 3.28 -5.89
C SER A 560 15.01 3.99 -4.54
N VAL A 561 15.93 4.96 -4.35
CA VAL A 561 15.96 5.89 -3.20
C VAL A 561 14.65 6.66 -2.97
N LYS A 562 13.73 6.65 -3.95
CA LYS A 562 12.40 7.24 -3.81
C LYS A 562 11.53 6.57 -2.75
N PHE A 563 11.85 5.33 -2.36
CA PHE A 563 11.12 4.58 -1.35
C PHE A 563 11.64 4.79 0.08
N GLU A 564 12.66 5.64 0.28
CA GLU A 564 13.13 6.02 1.62
C GLU A 564 11.96 6.44 2.50
N LEU A 565 11.84 5.82 3.67
CA LEU A 565 10.75 6.08 4.59
C LEU A 565 11.29 6.80 5.82
N ILE A 566 10.64 7.91 6.19
CA ILE A 566 11.07 8.74 7.32
C ILE A 566 9.98 8.74 8.40
N TYR A 567 10.35 8.27 9.60
CA TYR A 567 9.55 8.36 10.82
C TYR A 567 10.00 9.56 11.64
N THR A 568 9.07 10.45 11.92
CA THR A 568 9.32 11.70 12.64
C THR A 568 9.03 11.51 14.12
N ILE A 569 10.01 11.82 14.98
CA ILE A 569 9.91 11.65 16.44
C ILE A 569 9.75 13.03 17.09
N GLY A 570 8.84 13.12 18.08
CA GLY A 570 8.60 14.32 18.87
C GLY A 570 7.53 15.26 18.28
N THR A 571 7.44 16.47 18.83
CA THR A 571 6.49 17.50 18.40
C THR A 571 7.08 18.41 17.33
N GLN A 572 6.24 18.88 16.41
CA GLN A 572 6.64 19.86 15.40
C GLN A 572 7.15 21.16 16.04
N ARG A 573 8.30 21.65 15.58
CA ARG A 573 8.89 22.93 15.95
C ARG A 573 9.17 23.77 14.70
N GLN A 574 9.48 25.06 14.89
CA GLN A 574 9.98 25.88 13.78
C GLN A 574 11.31 25.33 13.29
N ILE A 575 11.55 25.46 11.98
CA ILE A 575 12.83 25.10 11.40
C ILE A 575 13.96 25.98 11.95
N ASP A 576 15.16 25.41 12.06
CA ASP A 576 16.33 26.19 12.44
C ASP A 576 16.58 27.35 11.45
N MET A 577 17.14 28.45 11.98
CA MET A 577 17.31 29.74 11.31
C MET A 577 16.02 30.40 10.79
N SER A 578 14.83 30.04 11.29
CA SER A 578 13.61 30.78 10.95
C SER A 578 13.63 32.19 11.57
N PRO A 579 13.38 33.28 10.82
CA PRO A 579 13.00 33.34 9.40
C PRO A 579 14.17 33.52 8.41
N ASP A 580 15.38 33.81 8.90
CA ASP A 580 16.57 34.13 8.10
C ASP A 580 16.91 33.09 7.03
N ARG A 581 16.57 31.81 7.24
CA ARG A 581 16.84 30.70 6.31
C ARG A 581 16.19 30.90 4.95
N TRP A 582 14.88 31.15 4.91
CA TRP A 582 14.17 31.32 3.65
C TRP A 582 14.42 32.69 3.03
N ILE A 583 14.65 33.72 3.86
CA ILE A 583 15.07 35.05 3.39
C ILE A 583 16.41 34.94 2.65
N SER A 584 17.38 34.24 3.23
CA SER A 584 18.69 34.00 2.63
C SER A 584 18.58 33.23 1.31
N ILE A 585 17.76 32.17 1.26
CA ILE A 585 17.50 31.42 0.04
C ILE A 585 16.86 32.30 -1.05
N GLN A 586 15.88 33.15 -0.68
CA GLN A 586 15.23 34.08 -1.62
C GLN A 586 16.20 35.13 -2.19
N GLN A 587 17.15 35.59 -1.38
CA GLN A 587 18.21 36.51 -1.82
C GLN A 587 19.20 35.81 -2.75
N VAL A 588 19.57 34.56 -2.47
CA VAL A 588 20.38 33.76 -3.40
C VAL A 588 19.64 33.56 -4.72
N LEU A 589 18.31 33.39 -4.70
CA LEU A 589 17.50 33.34 -5.92
C LEU A 589 17.50 34.70 -6.67
N ASP A 590 17.58 35.85 -5.99
CA ASP A 590 17.78 37.13 -6.67
C ASP A 590 19.11 37.18 -7.44
N LEU A 591 20.19 36.65 -6.83
CA LEU A 591 21.49 36.54 -7.50
C LEU A 591 21.45 35.59 -8.69
N VAL A 592 20.71 34.47 -8.57
CA VAL A 592 20.47 33.56 -9.70
C VAL A 592 19.76 34.30 -10.84
N ASN A 593 18.75 35.10 -10.54
CA ASN A 593 18.03 35.88 -11.55
C ASN A 593 18.94 36.92 -12.25
N GLU A 594 19.85 37.55 -11.51
CA GLU A 594 20.83 38.51 -12.05
C GLU A 594 21.90 37.83 -12.94
N ILE A 595 22.45 36.70 -12.49
CA ILE A 595 23.66 36.09 -13.07
C ILE A 595 23.33 35.08 -14.17
N ALA A 596 22.20 34.37 -14.08
CA ALA A 596 21.84 33.33 -15.03
C ALA A 596 21.83 33.79 -16.49
N PRO A 597 21.33 34.99 -16.86
CA PRO A 597 21.39 35.48 -18.24
C PRO A 597 22.82 35.57 -18.79
N THR A 598 23.78 36.05 -17.99
CA THR A 598 25.19 36.15 -18.39
C THR A 598 25.81 34.77 -18.64
N VAL A 599 25.45 33.78 -17.83
CA VAL A 599 25.91 32.39 -18.03
C VAL A 599 25.23 31.75 -19.24
N ALA A 600 23.97 32.09 -19.52
CA ALA A 600 23.26 31.64 -20.72
C ALA A 600 23.91 32.16 -22.00
N ASP A 601 24.40 33.41 -21.98
CA ASP A 601 25.08 34.01 -23.12
C ASP A 601 26.46 33.37 -23.37
N GLU A 602 27.15 32.93 -22.32
CA GLU A 602 28.42 32.18 -22.42
C GLU A 602 28.22 30.71 -22.83
N LEU A 603 27.15 30.05 -22.33
CA LEU A 603 26.85 28.63 -22.52
C LEU A 603 25.40 28.41 -22.97
N PRO A 604 25.04 28.78 -24.22
CA PRO A 604 23.65 28.79 -24.70
C PRO A 604 23.01 27.39 -24.80
N HIS A 605 23.81 26.33 -24.93
CA HIS A 605 23.31 24.95 -25.00
C HIS A 605 23.11 24.31 -23.63
N SER A 606 23.71 24.88 -22.58
CA SER A 606 23.75 24.29 -21.25
C SER A 606 22.73 24.90 -20.29
N LEU A 607 22.17 26.07 -20.63
CA LEU A 607 21.17 26.77 -19.84
C LEU A 607 19.97 27.22 -20.70
N GLU A 608 18.76 26.76 -20.34
CA GLU A 608 17.51 27.24 -20.94
C GLU A 608 16.92 28.33 -20.04
N ILE A 609 16.72 29.55 -20.55
CA ILE A 609 16.00 30.63 -19.86
C ILE A 609 14.85 31.13 -20.72
N ARG A 610 13.64 31.07 -20.19
CA ARG A 610 12.49 31.78 -20.76
C ARG A 610 12.39 33.16 -20.14
N ARG A 611 12.70 34.18 -20.95
CA ARG A 611 12.62 35.59 -20.56
C ARG A 611 11.19 35.97 -20.18
N THR A 612 11.01 36.58 -19.03
CA THR A 612 9.75 37.09 -18.48
C THR A 612 9.78 38.61 -18.39
N SER A 613 8.64 39.23 -18.09
CA SER A 613 8.59 40.69 -17.89
C SER A 613 9.39 41.11 -16.64
N ARG A 614 9.72 42.40 -16.56
CA ARG A 614 10.50 42.97 -15.47
C ARG A 614 9.82 42.67 -14.12
N GLY A 615 10.61 42.29 -13.11
CA GLY A 615 10.11 41.93 -11.78
C GLY A 615 9.63 40.48 -11.60
N GLN A 616 9.53 39.70 -12.68
CA GLN A 616 9.22 38.26 -12.61
C GLN A 616 10.50 37.43 -12.59
N PHE A 617 10.48 36.31 -11.85
CA PHE A 617 11.58 35.36 -11.88
C PHE A 617 11.48 34.47 -13.13
N PRO A 618 12.53 34.39 -13.97
CA PRO A 618 12.48 33.68 -15.23
C PRO A 618 12.42 32.17 -15.01
N ARG A 619 11.72 31.49 -15.92
CA ARG A 619 11.74 30.03 -15.92
C ARG A 619 13.05 29.56 -16.52
N MET A 620 13.90 28.97 -15.69
CA MET A 620 15.23 28.51 -16.08
C MET A 620 15.45 27.02 -15.81
N ARG A 621 16.35 26.40 -16.57
CA ARG A 621 16.76 25.01 -16.41
C ARG A 621 18.23 24.84 -16.82
N ILE A 622 18.96 24.08 -16.01
CA ILE A 622 20.32 23.63 -16.35
C ILE A 622 20.19 22.30 -17.10
N LEU A 623 20.70 22.23 -18.33
CA LEU A 623 20.62 21.05 -19.20
C LEU A 623 21.87 20.17 -19.08
N HIS A 624 23.04 20.80 -18.96
CA HIS A 624 24.34 20.14 -18.88
C HIS A 624 25.09 20.55 -17.60
N LEU A 625 25.94 19.65 -17.07
CA LEU A 625 26.63 19.84 -15.79
C LEU A 625 27.72 20.93 -15.85
N ASP A 626 28.24 21.21 -17.03
CA ASP A 626 29.21 22.26 -17.34
C ASP A 626 28.73 23.67 -16.97
N ALA A 627 27.42 23.94 -17.00
CA ALA A 627 26.86 25.23 -16.60
C ALA A 627 26.64 25.39 -15.09
N VAL A 628 26.74 24.30 -14.31
CA VAL A 628 26.52 24.35 -12.85
C VAL A 628 27.66 25.11 -12.17
N GLU A 629 28.91 24.70 -12.40
CA GLU A 629 30.06 25.28 -11.71
C GLU A 629 30.25 26.79 -12.01
N PRO A 630 30.20 27.26 -13.28
CA PRO A 630 30.34 28.69 -13.58
C PRO A 630 29.24 29.55 -12.95
N LEU A 631 28.00 29.03 -12.88
CA LEU A 631 26.89 29.73 -12.25
C LEU A 631 27.10 29.87 -10.74
N LEU A 632 27.45 28.77 -10.05
CA LEU A 632 27.65 28.76 -8.61
C LEU A 632 28.88 29.58 -8.18
N ASP A 633 29.96 29.53 -8.96
CA ASP A 633 31.17 30.34 -8.73
C ASP A 633 30.89 31.84 -8.85
N LYS A 634 30.17 32.27 -9.90
CA LYS A 634 29.76 33.68 -10.07
C LYS A 634 28.84 34.15 -8.94
N ILE A 635 27.91 33.31 -8.50
CA ILE A 635 27.05 33.60 -7.34
C ILE A 635 27.89 33.76 -6.07
N GLY A 636 28.81 32.81 -5.79
CA GLY A 636 29.69 32.86 -4.63
C GLY A 636 30.56 34.14 -4.61
N LYS A 637 31.13 34.52 -5.75
CA LYS A 637 31.91 35.77 -5.91
C LYS A 637 31.07 37.00 -5.62
N LYS A 638 29.83 37.04 -6.11
CA LYS A 638 28.89 38.15 -5.87
C LYS A 638 28.52 38.24 -4.38
N ILE A 639 28.22 37.11 -3.73
CA ILE A 639 27.94 37.05 -2.29
C ILE A 639 29.13 37.61 -1.50
N CYS A 640 30.36 37.17 -1.80
CA CYS A 640 31.55 37.67 -1.12
C CYS A 640 31.83 39.15 -1.40
N ALA A 641 31.32 39.71 -2.49
CA ALA A 641 31.49 41.12 -2.85
C ALA A 641 30.45 42.06 -2.23
N THR A 642 29.18 41.69 -2.20
CA THR A 642 28.08 42.55 -1.70
C THR A 642 27.60 42.18 -0.31
N GLY A 643 27.81 40.93 0.11
CA GLY A 643 27.13 40.33 1.25
C GLY A 643 25.65 40.05 1.00
N LEU A 644 25.00 39.50 2.04
CA LEU A 644 23.56 39.22 2.11
C LEU A 644 22.99 39.87 3.38
N ALA A 645 21.67 39.97 3.52
CA ALA A 645 21.10 40.49 4.76
C ALA A 645 21.45 39.55 5.92
N GLY A 646 21.92 40.11 7.04
CA GLY A 646 22.45 39.31 8.14
C GLY A 646 23.83 38.68 7.90
N PHE A 647 24.45 38.91 6.72
CA PHE A 647 25.76 38.33 6.36
C PHE A 647 26.71 39.38 5.73
N PRO A 648 27.37 40.22 6.55
CA PRO A 648 28.17 41.36 6.08
C PRO A 648 29.60 40.98 5.67
N ILE A 649 29.79 39.91 4.89
CA ILE A 649 31.10 39.42 4.44
C ILE A 649 31.90 40.47 3.64
N TYR A 650 31.22 41.42 3.00
CA TYR A 650 31.87 42.52 2.26
C TYR A 650 32.76 43.41 3.14
N ARG A 651 32.54 43.43 4.46
CA ARG A 651 33.35 44.21 5.42
C ARG A 651 34.64 43.52 5.83
N GLN A 652 34.82 42.25 5.46
CA GLN A 652 35.98 41.45 5.86
C GLN A 652 37.18 41.66 4.93
N PRO A 653 38.41 41.39 5.41
CA PRO A 653 39.62 41.46 4.59
C PRO A 653 39.54 40.51 3.37
N PRO A 654 40.23 40.83 2.26
CA PRO A 654 40.24 40.00 1.04
C PRO A 654 40.60 38.54 1.33
N ALA A 655 41.59 38.30 2.20
CA ALA A 655 42.00 36.94 2.57
C ALA A 655 40.85 36.11 3.18
N VAL A 656 40.03 36.71 4.05
CA VAL A 656 38.85 36.05 4.64
C VAL A 656 37.77 35.84 3.60
N ARG A 657 37.56 36.80 2.70
CA ARG A 657 36.58 36.69 1.60
C ARG A 657 36.94 35.58 0.62
N ASP A 658 38.22 35.42 0.30
CA ASP A 658 38.72 34.36 -0.59
C ASP A 658 38.65 32.98 0.06
N ALA A 659 38.93 32.91 1.37
CA ALA A 659 38.75 31.70 2.16
C ALA A 659 37.27 31.28 2.22
N VAL A 660 36.36 32.22 2.52
CA VAL A 660 34.91 31.98 2.53
C VAL A 660 34.39 31.61 1.14
N LEU A 661 34.87 32.26 0.07
CA LEU A 661 34.51 31.91 -1.30
C LEU A 661 34.85 30.45 -1.59
N SER A 662 36.08 30.02 -1.27
CA SER A 662 36.50 28.62 -1.43
C SER A 662 35.65 27.69 -0.56
N TYR A 663 35.34 28.09 0.67
CA TYR A 663 34.54 27.31 1.62
C TYR A 663 33.10 27.11 1.16
N ILE A 664 32.46 28.08 0.50
CA ILE A 664 31.06 27.92 0.06
C ILE A 664 30.92 27.32 -1.34
N THR A 665 31.92 27.43 -2.22
CA THR A 665 31.81 26.96 -3.62
C THR A 665 32.44 25.60 -3.88
N LYS A 666 33.50 25.21 -3.15
CA LYS A 666 34.20 23.93 -3.37
C LYS A 666 33.63 22.82 -2.49
N ARG A 667 33.38 21.65 -3.10
CA ARG A 667 32.99 20.42 -2.40
C ARG A 667 34.11 19.92 -1.50
N ASP A 668 35.26 19.61 -2.10
CA ASP A 668 36.42 19.10 -1.40
C ASP A 668 37.31 20.27 -0.97
N ILE A 669 37.41 20.50 0.34
CA ILE A 669 38.27 21.52 0.96
C ILE A 669 39.21 20.86 1.96
N THR A 670 40.43 21.38 2.10
CA THR A 670 41.43 20.85 3.05
C THR A 670 41.15 21.32 4.47
N SER A 671 41.64 20.59 5.48
CA SER A 671 41.50 21.00 6.89
C SER A 671 42.04 22.40 7.16
N GLU A 672 43.17 22.78 6.53
CA GLU A 672 43.73 24.12 6.64
C GLU A 672 42.77 25.22 6.13
N GLN A 673 42.01 24.94 5.05
CA GLN A 673 41.03 25.87 4.50
C GLN A 673 39.78 26.00 5.39
N ILE A 674 39.41 24.91 6.06
CA ILE A 674 38.34 24.92 7.07
C ILE A 674 38.78 25.77 8.25
N ASP A 675 39.97 25.52 8.79
CA ASP A 675 40.50 26.24 9.95
C ASP A 675 40.58 27.76 9.69
N LEU A 676 40.95 28.19 8.49
CA LEU A 676 40.97 29.61 8.09
C LEU A 676 39.61 30.30 8.26
N VAL A 677 38.50 29.58 8.05
CA VAL A 677 37.14 30.11 8.17
C VAL A 677 36.54 29.85 9.55
N GLU A 678 36.79 28.68 10.14
CA GLU A 678 36.21 28.22 11.43
C GLU A 678 37.00 28.69 12.66
N ASN A 679 37.92 29.64 12.47
CA ASN A 679 38.70 30.26 13.54
C ASN A 679 37.79 30.97 14.56
N SER A 680 37.65 30.38 15.74
CA SER A 680 36.80 30.85 16.85
C SER A 680 37.42 32.00 17.67
N ALA A 681 38.25 32.84 17.03
CA ALA A 681 38.81 34.01 17.69
C ALA A 681 37.69 35.00 18.06
N PRO A 682 37.82 35.77 19.17
CA PRO A 682 36.78 36.72 19.61
C PRO A 682 36.39 37.76 18.55
N ASP A 683 37.33 38.14 17.68
CA ASP A 683 37.14 39.07 16.56
C ASP A 683 36.97 38.34 15.20
N GLY A 684 36.77 37.03 15.25
CA GLY A 684 36.65 36.16 14.08
C GLY A 684 35.31 36.30 13.35
N PHE A 685 35.31 35.99 12.05
CA PHE A 685 34.08 35.96 11.26
C PHE A 685 33.17 34.77 11.65
N TRP A 686 33.73 33.75 12.31
CA TRP A 686 33.03 32.56 12.80
C TRP A 686 32.34 32.80 14.14
N ASN A 687 31.11 33.29 14.09
CA ASN A 687 30.22 33.41 15.24
C ASN A 687 28.92 32.63 15.00
N GLU A 688 28.07 32.51 16.01
CA GLU A 688 26.85 31.69 15.94
C GLU A 688 25.93 32.06 14.77
N SER A 689 25.79 33.35 14.44
CA SER A 689 24.95 33.81 13.33
C SER A 689 25.59 33.51 11.97
N ASN A 690 26.88 33.81 11.82
CA ASN A 690 27.60 33.63 10.56
C ASN A 690 27.86 32.16 10.25
N GLN A 691 28.11 31.32 11.26
CA GLN A 691 28.32 29.88 11.12
C GLN A 691 27.12 29.23 10.44
N ARG A 692 25.91 29.49 10.93
CA ARG A 692 24.70 28.89 10.35
C ARG A 692 24.47 29.35 8.91
N MET A 693 24.75 30.63 8.62
CA MET A 693 24.67 31.17 7.26
C MET A 693 25.73 30.58 6.32
N LEU A 694 26.97 30.38 6.78
CA LEU A 694 28.03 29.73 6.01
C LEU A 694 27.65 28.29 5.64
N PHE A 695 27.09 27.53 6.59
CA PHE A 695 26.60 26.18 6.31
C PHE A 695 25.44 26.18 5.32
N LEU A 696 24.50 27.12 5.43
CA LEU A 696 23.40 27.26 4.47
C LEU A 696 23.94 27.54 3.05
N LEU A 697 24.86 28.50 2.92
CA LEU A 697 25.47 28.86 1.64
C LEU A 697 26.28 27.72 1.04
N ARG A 698 27.08 27.02 1.86
CA ARG A 698 27.84 25.82 1.45
C ARG A 698 26.90 24.70 0.99
N GLY A 699 25.78 24.49 1.67
CA GLY A 699 24.73 23.54 1.27
C GLY A 699 24.09 23.90 -0.09
N LEU A 700 23.77 25.18 -0.29
CA LEU A 700 23.17 25.69 -1.53
C LEU A 700 24.11 25.59 -2.74
N LEU A 701 25.37 25.96 -2.55
CA LEU A 701 26.40 26.06 -3.59
C LEU A 701 27.22 24.76 -3.69
N ALA A 702 28.21 24.54 -2.82
CA ALA A 702 29.12 23.39 -2.89
C ALA A 702 28.41 22.03 -2.86
N GLU A 703 27.50 21.79 -1.90
CA GLU A 703 26.80 20.49 -1.79
C GLU A 703 25.76 20.29 -2.92
N GLY A 704 25.48 21.34 -3.71
CA GLY A 704 24.80 21.23 -5.00
C GLY A 704 23.28 21.25 -4.92
N VAL A 705 22.68 21.79 -3.85
CA VAL A 705 21.22 21.92 -3.72
C VAL A 705 20.64 22.80 -4.84
N LEU A 706 21.29 23.90 -5.22
CA LEU A 706 20.85 24.74 -6.35
C LEU A 706 20.97 24.01 -7.69
N GLY A 707 22.10 23.35 -7.95
CA GLY A 707 22.31 22.55 -9.15
C GLY A 707 21.27 21.43 -9.29
N PHE A 708 20.91 20.80 -8.17
CA PHE A 708 19.84 19.81 -8.10
C PHE A 708 18.46 20.42 -8.44
N ALA A 709 18.11 21.56 -7.85
CA ALA A 709 16.81 22.21 -8.05
C ALA A 709 16.60 22.69 -9.50
N PHE A 710 17.62 23.28 -10.13
CA PHE A 710 17.51 23.80 -11.50
C PHE A 710 17.86 22.79 -12.61
N GLY A 711 18.69 21.79 -12.31
CA GLY A 711 19.08 20.76 -13.30
C GLY A 711 18.17 19.53 -13.26
N ARG A 712 18.11 18.88 -12.10
CA ARG A 712 17.44 17.57 -11.98
C ARG A 712 15.93 17.67 -11.80
N LYS A 713 15.41 18.78 -11.25
CA LYS A 713 13.97 18.95 -10.99
C LYS A 713 13.29 19.78 -12.08
N ARG A 714 12.16 19.27 -12.59
CA ARG A 714 11.32 19.96 -13.57
C ARG A 714 9.97 20.30 -12.95
N TRP A 715 9.62 21.59 -12.96
CA TRP A 715 8.32 22.06 -12.48
C TRP A 715 7.18 21.41 -13.27
N ARG A 716 6.13 21.00 -12.56
CA ARG A 716 4.95 20.24 -13.03
C ARG A 716 5.24 18.82 -13.52
N VAL A 717 6.48 18.33 -13.41
CA VAL A 717 6.84 16.94 -13.78
C VAL A 717 7.43 16.20 -12.60
N ASN A 718 8.35 16.83 -11.87
CA ASN A 718 8.96 16.26 -10.66
C ASN A 718 8.46 16.91 -9.38
N TYR A 719 7.90 18.12 -9.46
CA TYR A 719 7.37 18.84 -8.30
C TYR A 719 6.28 19.85 -8.70
N GLY A 720 5.41 20.18 -7.76
CA GLY A 720 4.32 21.15 -7.90
C GLY A 720 3.44 21.19 -6.65
N PHE A 721 2.29 21.86 -6.72
CA PHE A 721 1.30 21.85 -5.63
C PHE A 721 0.33 20.68 -5.76
N ASP A 722 -0.20 20.22 -4.62
CA ASP A 722 -1.29 19.25 -4.56
C ASP A 722 -2.45 19.82 -3.72
N PRO A 723 -3.41 20.52 -4.35
CA PRO A 723 -4.57 21.05 -3.64
C PRO A 723 -5.55 19.94 -3.22
N SER A 724 -5.41 18.71 -3.72
CA SER A 724 -6.28 17.58 -3.38
C SER A 724 -5.87 16.86 -2.08
N ARG A 725 -4.69 17.20 -1.54
CA ARG A 725 -4.14 16.58 -0.33
C ARG A 725 -4.96 16.94 0.90
N THR A 726 -5.14 15.97 1.79
CA THR A 726 -5.80 16.14 3.10
C THR A 726 -4.84 15.71 4.22
N PRO A 727 -4.36 16.63 5.08
CA PRO A 727 -4.57 18.08 5.06
C PRO A 727 -3.91 18.75 3.83
N THR A 728 -4.44 19.91 3.43
CA THR A 728 -3.89 20.70 2.32
C THR A 728 -2.54 21.27 2.72
N THR A 729 -1.60 21.32 1.77
CA THR A 729 -0.30 21.99 1.93
C THR A 729 -0.06 22.96 0.80
N ARG A 730 0.54 24.10 1.13
CA ARG A 730 1.04 25.13 0.22
C ARG A 730 2.52 24.95 -0.08
N LEU A 731 3.16 23.89 0.41
CA LEU A 731 4.53 23.53 0.06
C LEU A 731 4.57 22.70 -1.22
N ALA A 732 5.70 22.77 -1.93
CA ALA A 732 5.94 21.94 -3.11
C ALA A 732 6.04 20.46 -2.72
N VAL A 733 5.29 19.61 -3.43
CA VAL A 733 5.31 18.16 -3.27
C VAL A 733 5.90 17.45 -4.50
N PRO A 734 6.46 16.24 -4.35
CA PRO A 734 6.97 15.44 -5.46
C PRO A 734 5.87 14.97 -6.41
N PHE A 735 6.14 15.01 -7.71
CA PHE A 735 5.24 14.51 -8.76
C PHE A 735 5.76 13.18 -9.30
N ARG A 736 4.85 12.24 -9.56
CA ARG A 736 5.15 10.94 -10.17
C ARG A 736 5.24 11.05 -11.69
N ALA A 737 4.40 11.93 -12.26
CA ALA A 737 4.34 12.22 -13.68
C ALA A 737 3.92 13.68 -13.87
N LYS A 738 3.79 14.11 -15.13
CA LYS A 738 3.32 15.45 -15.45
C LYS A 738 1.96 15.71 -14.81
N ASP A 739 1.86 16.77 -14.00
CA ASP A 739 0.65 17.20 -13.31
C ASP A 739 0.00 16.12 -12.41
N GLN A 740 0.80 15.13 -11.97
CA GLN A 740 0.33 14.06 -11.09
C GLN A 740 1.15 14.08 -9.79
N PRO A 741 0.64 14.75 -8.75
CA PRO A 741 1.28 14.77 -7.45
C PRO A 741 1.27 13.36 -6.83
N THR A 742 2.27 13.13 -5.97
CA THR A 742 2.35 11.90 -5.19
C THR A 742 1.59 12.09 -3.89
N SER A 743 0.55 11.29 -3.64
CA SER A 743 -0.47 11.54 -2.61
C SER A 743 0.02 11.64 -1.16
N ARG A 744 1.25 11.21 -0.85
CA ARG A 744 1.82 11.22 0.51
C ARG A 744 3.31 11.53 0.60
N SER A 745 3.98 11.78 -0.52
CA SER A 745 5.42 12.02 -0.51
C SER A 745 5.72 13.49 -0.27
N GLU A 746 6.83 13.74 0.44
CA GLU A 746 7.36 15.07 0.73
C GLU A 746 8.85 15.07 0.45
N PHE A 747 9.44 16.23 0.22
CA PHE A 747 10.89 16.35 0.16
C PHE A 747 11.46 16.34 1.58
N SER A 748 12.50 15.53 1.81
CA SER A 748 13.12 15.38 3.13
C SER A 748 14.00 16.57 3.51
N HIS A 749 14.64 17.21 2.52
CA HIS A 749 15.59 18.30 2.71
C HIS A 749 14.88 19.66 2.73
N PRO A 750 15.00 20.45 3.82
CA PRO A 750 14.26 21.70 3.97
C PRO A 750 14.60 22.74 2.91
N ASP A 751 15.89 22.91 2.57
CA ASP A 751 16.30 23.91 1.58
C ASP A 751 15.77 23.59 0.18
N VAL A 752 15.62 22.30 -0.14
CA VAL A 752 14.94 21.86 -1.38
C VAL A 752 13.46 22.21 -1.32
N VAL A 753 12.78 22.00 -0.18
CA VAL A 753 11.36 22.38 -0.02
C VAL A 753 11.20 23.88 -0.22
N ILE A 754 12.01 24.71 0.45
CA ILE A 754 11.94 26.17 0.34
C ILE A 754 12.18 26.61 -1.10
N LEU A 755 13.27 26.14 -1.73
CA LEU A 755 13.59 26.46 -3.13
C LEU A 755 12.46 26.06 -4.08
N LEU A 756 12.03 24.80 -4.05
CA LEU A 756 11.02 24.31 -4.98
C LEU A 756 9.65 24.97 -4.74
N THR A 757 9.30 25.29 -3.50
CA THR A 757 8.09 26.05 -3.16
C THR A 757 8.16 27.46 -3.73
N SER A 758 9.27 28.16 -3.52
CA SER A 758 9.49 29.50 -4.11
C SER A 758 9.39 29.45 -5.63
N LEU A 759 10.05 28.49 -6.28
CA LEU A 759 9.98 28.31 -7.74
C LEU A 759 8.54 28.01 -8.21
N CYS A 760 7.76 27.20 -7.46
CA CYS A 760 6.36 26.94 -7.81
C CYS A 760 5.52 28.22 -7.82
N TYR A 761 5.68 29.09 -6.82
CA TYR A 761 4.94 30.35 -6.78
C TYR A 761 5.46 31.39 -7.77
N TYR A 762 6.76 31.42 -8.03
CA TYR A 762 7.31 32.27 -9.09
C TYR A 762 6.76 31.91 -10.47
N TYR A 763 6.66 30.61 -10.77
CA TYR A 763 6.21 30.13 -12.08
C TYR A 763 4.68 30.08 -12.22
N GLY A 764 3.97 29.76 -11.14
CA GLY A 764 2.51 29.66 -11.12
C GLY A 764 1.80 30.99 -10.81
N GLY A 765 2.51 31.94 -10.19
CA GLY A 765 1.93 33.17 -9.65
C GLY A 765 1.06 32.93 -8.41
N LEU A 766 0.65 34.03 -7.79
CA LEU A 766 -0.29 34.02 -6.66
C LEU A 766 -1.75 33.90 -7.14
N ALA A 767 -2.61 33.25 -6.35
CA ALA A 767 -4.06 33.34 -6.55
C ALA A 767 -4.57 34.69 -6.00
N ASP A 768 -5.76 35.13 -6.42
CA ASP A 768 -6.33 36.41 -5.93
C ASP A 768 -6.49 36.42 -4.41
N GLU A 769 -6.91 35.29 -3.82
CA GLU A 769 -7.01 35.14 -2.36
C GLU A 769 -5.65 35.19 -1.65
N HIS A 770 -4.57 34.77 -2.32
CA HIS A 770 -3.21 34.90 -1.76
C HIS A 770 -2.76 36.37 -1.77
N LEU A 771 -3.13 37.12 -2.81
CA LEU A 771 -2.85 38.56 -2.90
C LEU A 771 -3.65 39.33 -1.85
N PHE A 772 -4.95 39.05 -1.69
CA PHE A 772 -5.75 39.64 -0.61
C PHE A 772 -5.12 39.38 0.76
N ALA A 773 -4.77 38.14 1.08
CA ALA A 773 -4.10 37.81 2.35
C ALA A 773 -2.77 38.56 2.54
N SER A 774 -2.01 38.76 1.45
CA SER A 774 -0.76 39.53 1.49
C SER A 774 -1.00 41.00 1.80
N PHE A 775 -2.02 41.60 1.17
CA PHE A 775 -2.39 43.00 1.42
C PHE A 775 -2.99 43.22 2.80
N GLU A 776 -3.82 42.30 3.29
CA GLU A 776 -4.36 42.34 4.65
C GLU A 776 -3.22 42.33 5.67
N HIS A 777 -2.26 41.40 5.53
CA HIS A 777 -1.08 41.36 6.40
C HIS A 777 -0.20 42.62 6.27
N LEU A 778 -0.05 43.14 5.05
CA LEU A 778 0.73 44.36 4.81
C LEU A 778 0.13 45.58 5.51
N LEU A 779 -1.19 45.75 5.47
CA LEU A 779 -1.87 46.88 6.10
C LEU A 779 -1.75 46.89 7.63
N ASP A 780 -1.58 45.71 8.23
CA ASP A 780 -1.34 45.53 9.67
C ASP A 780 0.12 45.79 10.07
N THR A 781 1.03 46.01 9.11
CA THR A 781 2.46 46.22 9.36
C THR A 781 2.83 47.71 9.45
N ASP A 782 3.73 48.08 10.37
CA ASP A 782 4.17 49.47 10.58
C ASP A 782 4.90 50.09 9.37
N GLN A 783 5.56 49.27 8.55
CA GLN A 783 6.35 49.69 7.38
C GLN A 783 5.64 49.46 6.04
N LYS A 784 4.30 49.46 6.05
CA LYS A 784 3.46 49.14 4.88
C LYS A 784 3.80 49.91 3.60
N ASP A 785 4.10 51.21 3.71
CA ASP A 785 4.39 52.03 2.54
C ASP A 785 5.75 51.69 1.91
N ILE A 786 6.76 51.41 2.73
CA ILE A 786 8.11 51.04 2.25
C ILE A 786 8.05 49.69 1.54
N GLU A 787 7.37 48.70 2.15
CA GLU A 787 7.17 47.38 1.56
C GLU A 787 6.35 47.47 0.26
N TYR A 788 5.28 48.26 0.23
CA TYR A 788 4.50 48.45 -0.99
C TYR A 788 5.31 49.11 -2.10
N GLN A 789 6.13 50.12 -1.79
CA GLN A 789 7.06 50.71 -2.76
C GLN A 789 8.06 49.68 -3.29
N ALA A 790 8.52 48.75 -2.44
CA ALA A 790 9.37 47.66 -2.87
C ALA A 790 8.65 46.72 -3.84
N TRP A 791 7.36 46.43 -3.63
CA TRP A 791 6.58 45.56 -4.53
C TRP A 791 6.45 46.16 -5.93
N ILE A 792 6.19 47.46 -6.04
CA ILE A 792 5.93 48.12 -7.33
C ILE A 792 7.20 48.51 -8.10
N GLN A 793 8.39 48.44 -7.49
CA GLN A 793 9.66 48.80 -8.15
C GLN A 793 9.91 48.00 -9.46
N GLY A 794 9.36 46.79 -9.55
CA GLY A 794 9.46 45.91 -10.72
C GLY A 794 8.32 46.03 -11.73
N VAL A 795 7.29 46.86 -11.50
CA VAL A 795 6.02 46.81 -12.23
C VAL A 795 5.71 48.17 -12.89
N PRO A 796 6.36 48.50 -14.01
CA PRO A 796 6.20 49.81 -14.65
C PRO A 796 4.80 50.02 -15.24
N ASP A 797 4.10 48.94 -15.58
CA ASP A 797 2.80 48.96 -16.25
C ASP A 797 1.62 49.25 -15.30
N LEU A 798 1.87 49.32 -13.98
CA LEU A 798 0.84 49.64 -12.99
C LEU A 798 0.43 51.12 -13.08
N CYS A 799 -0.89 51.36 -13.18
CA CYS A 799 -1.48 52.69 -13.25
C CYS A 799 -1.02 53.57 -12.09
N ARG A 800 -0.78 54.86 -12.35
CA ARG A 800 -0.25 55.82 -11.36
C ARG A 800 -1.07 55.88 -10.07
N THR A 801 -2.40 55.75 -10.16
CA THR A 801 -3.31 55.74 -9.02
C THR A 801 -3.05 54.58 -8.06
N PHE A 802 -2.61 53.42 -8.56
CA PHE A 802 -2.34 52.24 -7.76
C PHE A 802 -0.86 52.13 -7.33
N ARG A 803 -0.02 53.13 -7.63
CA ARG A 803 1.39 53.15 -7.17
C ARG A 803 1.53 53.63 -5.72
N GLN A 804 0.46 54.13 -5.12
CA GLN A 804 0.40 54.47 -3.71
C GLN A 804 -0.57 53.50 -3.02
N LEU A 805 -0.23 53.09 -1.80
CA LEU A 805 -1.03 52.11 -1.05
C LEU A 805 -2.43 52.66 -0.74
N GLU A 806 -2.54 53.97 -0.49
CA GLU A 806 -3.80 54.70 -0.28
C GLU A 806 -4.78 54.58 -1.47
N GLY A 807 -4.27 54.37 -2.69
CA GLY A 807 -5.07 54.19 -3.89
C GLY A 807 -5.68 52.80 -4.05
N ILE A 808 -5.37 51.86 -3.14
CA ILE A 808 -5.89 50.49 -3.17
C ILE A 808 -7.02 50.34 -2.16
N ASN A 809 -8.22 50.06 -2.66
CA ASN A 809 -9.36 49.74 -1.82
C ASN A 809 -9.63 48.22 -1.83
N LEU A 810 -9.17 47.51 -0.79
CA LEU A 810 -9.39 46.06 -0.67
C LEU A 810 -10.87 45.65 -0.57
N LYS A 811 -11.77 46.58 -0.20
CA LYS A 811 -13.22 46.31 -0.20
C LYS A 811 -13.78 46.21 -1.63
N ASP A 812 -13.15 46.91 -2.58
CA ASP A 812 -13.48 46.79 -4.00
C ASP A 812 -12.65 45.65 -4.62
N ARG A 813 -13.16 44.43 -4.43
CA ARG A 813 -12.50 43.23 -4.95
C ARG A 813 -12.33 43.26 -6.47
N GLN A 814 -13.30 43.82 -7.20
CA GLN A 814 -13.27 43.85 -8.66
C GLN A 814 -12.18 44.80 -9.19
N GLN A 815 -12.00 45.96 -8.55
CA GLN A 815 -10.90 46.87 -8.84
C GLN A 815 -9.55 46.15 -8.66
N CYS A 816 -9.37 45.47 -7.52
CA CYS A 816 -8.14 44.75 -7.18
C CYS A 816 -7.84 43.63 -8.19
N THR A 817 -8.80 42.74 -8.46
CA THR A 817 -8.61 41.59 -9.35
C THR A 817 -8.38 41.99 -10.81
N SER A 818 -8.94 43.11 -11.24
CA SER A 818 -8.90 43.52 -12.66
C SER A 818 -7.71 44.43 -12.98
N HIS A 819 -7.29 45.30 -12.06
CA HIS A 819 -6.31 46.36 -12.35
C HIS A 819 -5.01 46.28 -11.55
N VAL A 820 -5.02 45.68 -10.35
CA VAL A 820 -3.84 45.65 -9.46
C VAL A 820 -3.19 44.27 -9.50
N PHE A 821 -3.98 43.22 -9.24
CA PHE A 821 -3.50 41.85 -9.08
C PHE A 821 -2.84 41.27 -10.33
N PRO A 822 -3.28 41.53 -11.57
CA PRO A 822 -2.60 41.01 -12.76
C PRO A 822 -1.13 41.43 -12.85
N ALA A 823 -0.82 42.65 -12.38
CA ALA A 823 0.53 43.21 -12.43
C ALA A 823 1.42 42.70 -11.28
N LEU A 824 0.83 42.37 -10.13
CA LEU A 824 1.54 41.89 -8.93
C LEU A 824 1.65 40.36 -8.86
N ARG A 825 0.79 39.62 -9.55
CA ARG A 825 0.63 38.16 -9.42
C ARG A 825 1.92 37.34 -9.56
N HIS A 826 2.80 37.76 -10.45
CA HIS A 826 4.07 37.08 -10.74
C HIS A 826 5.28 37.90 -10.28
N ASN A 827 5.06 39.01 -9.56
CA ASN A 827 6.14 39.83 -9.04
C ASN A 827 6.87 39.05 -7.94
N LYS A 828 8.18 38.84 -8.12
CA LYS A 828 8.99 38.03 -7.20
C LYS A 828 8.92 38.55 -5.77
N ARG A 829 8.96 39.88 -5.55
CA ARG A 829 8.94 40.46 -4.20
C ARG A 829 7.61 40.25 -3.49
N VAL A 830 6.50 40.34 -4.21
CA VAL A 830 5.16 40.05 -3.66
C VAL A 830 5.05 38.56 -3.31
N VAL A 831 5.56 37.68 -4.18
CA VAL A 831 5.63 36.24 -3.91
C VAL A 831 6.50 35.94 -2.69
N ASP A 832 7.66 36.56 -2.58
CA ASP A 832 8.58 36.40 -1.45
C ASP A 832 7.93 36.86 -0.15
N TYR A 833 7.24 38.00 -0.17
CA TYR A 833 6.50 38.50 0.98
C TYR A 833 5.43 37.50 1.44
N PHE A 834 4.59 37.01 0.51
CA PHE A 834 3.57 36.01 0.80
C PHE A 834 4.17 34.74 1.40
N LEU A 835 5.28 34.27 0.82
CA LEU A 835 5.97 33.07 1.30
C LEU A 835 6.56 33.26 2.69
N SER A 836 7.28 34.35 2.92
CA SER A 836 8.05 34.60 4.13
C SER A 836 7.19 34.97 5.34
N HIS A 837 6.01 35.56 5.13
CA HIS A 837 5.13 36.01 6.22
C HIS A 837 3.91 35.11 6.43
N ILE A 838 3.42 34.41 5.40
CA ILE A 838 2.17 33.65 5.48
C ILE A 838 2.42 32.14 5.35
N VAL A 839 3.16 31.70 4.33
CA VAL A 839 3.30 30.26 4.03
C VAL A 839 4.35 29.59 4.92
N PHE A 840 5.61 30.02 4.87
CA PHE A 840 6.69 29.36 5.60
C PHE A 840 6.53 29.41 7.12
N PRO A 841 6.13 30.53 7.75
CA PRO A 841 5.90 30.55 9.21
C PRO A 841 4.83 29.54 9.68
N LYS A 842 3.83 29.28 8.82
CA LYS A 842 2.75 28.34 9.12
C LYS A 842 3.16 26.89 8.83
N GLU A 843 3.69 26.62 7.65
CA GLU A 843 3.85 25.26 7.12
C GLU A 843 5.28 24.70 7.19
N MET A 844 6.33 25.53 7.20
CA MET A 844 7.71 25.04 7.34
C MET A 844 8.03 24.69 8.79
N ARG A 845 7.65 23.47 9.17
CA ARG A 845 7.91 22.88 10.48
C ARG A 845 8.87 21.71 10.35
N GLU A 846 9.67 21.48 11.38
CA GLU A 846 10.53 20.32 11.49
C GLU A 846 10.21 19.51 12.75
N PHE A 847 10.68 18.27 12.76
CA PHE A 847 10.66 17.41 13.95
C PHE A 847 12.08 17.32 14.53
N PRO A 848 12.24 17.24 15.85
CA PRO A 848 13.55 17.25 16.51
C PRO A 848 14.42 16.04 16.14
N SER A 849 13.82 14.89 15.84
CA SER A 849 14.54 13.69 15.44
C SER A 849 13.77 12.91 14.37
N LYS A 850 14.49 12.16 13.55
CA LYS A 850 13.94 11.37 12.45
C LYS A 850 14.64 10.01 12.41
N LEU A 851 13.90 8.95 12.15
CA LEU A 851 14.42 7.64 11.77
C LEU A 851 14.20 7.46 10.26
N SER A 852 15.22 6.98 9.56
CA SER A 852 15.18 6.72 8.11
C SER A 852 15.58 5.27 7.84
N ALA A 853 14.91 4.63 6.88
CA ALA A 853 15.27 3.31 6.34
C ALA A 853 15.08 3.27 4.82
#